data_AF-A0AAU5EVZ4-F1
#
_entry.id   AF-A0AAU5EVZ4-F1
#
_cell.length_a   1.000
_cell.length_b   1.000
_cell.length_c   1.000
_cell.angle_alpha   90.00
_cell.angle_beta   90.00
_cell.angle_gamma   90.00
#
_symmetry.space_group_name_H-M   'P 1'
#
loop_
_entity.id
_entity.type
_entity.pdbx_description
1 polymer ?
#
loop_
_entity_poly.entity_id
_entity_poly.type
_entity_poly.pdbx_seq_one_letter_code
_entity_poly.pdbx_strand_id
1 'polypeptide(L)'
;MTSLDERGRRHGEGPGEEQPGLHTGAAVALDQPAAQLPLSAGSKAANLARAAAAGLPVLPGFVIPHGGGDDAEALRHAWRELSHDGAVPLVVRSSSPQEDTEESSLAGQFASVLDVRDWPAFRTAVRTVLDSADRPDGTRAPMAVLVQPMLNARVGGVLFGADPVEGRLDRMLVSAVRGGPDTLVSGEQDGTGYHLARSGRRLRPTPPHTTGGQLLTRTELYRLARLARQVERIFGGPQDMEFGFDGTGRLWLFQARPITAMTARPARGARLLGPGPVAETLPGTLQPLEEDLWVAPMARGLCSALDIGGSAPRRLLRTHPVVTTVAGRAAADLRLLGIAPPRHRLLARVNPLPGARRLAAAWRTGRLTRALPDLALDLTADIDRRLAETPAPAELSRADLADLLRWTRAALAALHAQEALAGALLRESSTRTAASAALAALAECRSQGLTDAEIVAGAPVVLALTPPNLTGPLRLPPTGQDGHKQAGGTATDTSHLALPTRESLRLRIRWIHQLQVHLVHDTARRITLSHRAVALLRWHELLSTLDGAPLPADVAQRLPRPDNPPLPDTFRLADDSVVVAERPRKGAAPAQGVSGGRATGIAWDGRGERPEDAVLVVRTLDPTLAPLLPHVTALVAQTGSPLSHLAVLAREFKVPAVVGAADAVRRFTPGTRLAVDGTSGDIRLEDTRTREAADR
;
A
#
# COMPACT_ATOMS: atom_id res chain seq x y z
N MET A 1 57.61 12.91 47.00
CA MET A 1 57.40 12.41 48.38
C MET A 1 55.93 12.06 48.49
N THR A 2 55.58 10.82 48.10
CA THR A 2 55.14 9.66 48.92
C THR A 2 53.61 9.71 49.12
N SER A 3 52.78 8.71 48.80
CA SER A 3 52.89 7.35 48.22
C SER A 3 51.58 7.00 47.49
N LEU A 4 51.64 5.92 46.71
CA LEU A 4 50.52 5.17 46.14
C LEU A 4 49.48 4.71 47.18
N ASP A 5 48.22 4.55 46.78
CA ASP A 5 47.60 3.20 46.78
C ASP A 5 46.31 3.09 45.93
N GLU A 6 46.23 1.97 45.23
CA GLU A 6 45.15 1.49 44.38
C GLU A 6 43.99 0.88 45.21
N ARG A 7 42.75 0.98 44.71
CA ARG A 7 41.83 -0.17 44.46
C ARG A 7 40.45 0.31 44.02
N GLY A 8 39.99 -0.23 42.90
CA GLY A 8 38.74 0.17 42.24
C GLY A 8 37.45 -0.37 42.87
N ARG A 9 36.35 0.33 42.59
CA ARG A 9 34.99 -0.22 42.55
C ARG A 9 34.20 0.41 41.40
N ARG A 10 33.70 -0.50 40.57
CA ARG A 10 32.69 -0.50 39.50
C ARG A 10 31.89 0.79 39.28
N HIS A 11 31.89 1.21 38.00
CA HIS A 11 31.00 2.20 37.40
C HIS A 11 29.53 1.90 37.70
N GLY A 12 28.83 2.90 38.23
CA GLY A 12 27.38 2.94 38.30
C GLY A 12 26.78 3.21 36.93
N GLU A 13 25.82 2.38 36.55
CA GLU A 13 24.83 2.67 35.52
C GLU A 13 24.02 3.88 35.96
N GLY A 14 23.97 4.90 35.09
CA GLY A 14 23.11 6.08 35.24
C GLY A 14 21.63 5.70 35.13
N PRO A 15 20.72 6.55 35.63
CA PRO A 15 19.33 6.20 35.81
C PRO A 15 18.66 6.00 34.45
N GLY A 16 18.05 4.83 34.28
CA GLY A 16 17.19 4.54 33.14
C GLY A 16 16.03 5.53 33.12
N GLU A 17 15.80 6.13 31.95
CA GLU A 17 14.58 6.86 31.65
C GLU A 17 13.38 5.92 31.85
N GLU A 18 12.63 6.15 32.93
CA GLU A 18 11.32 5.58 33.12
C GLU A 18 10.42 6.01 31.95
N GLN A 19 10.06 5.06 31.09
CA GLN A 19 8.93 5.22 30.20
C GLN A 19 7.70 5.57 31.06
N PRO A 20 6.90 6.59 30.72
CA PRO A 20 5.73 6.93 31.49
C PRO A 20 4.76 5.75 31.43
N GLY A 21 4.60 5.08 32.57
CA GLY A 21 3.65 3.98 32.75
C GLY A 21 2.25 4.46 32.40
N LEU A 22 1.72 3.97 31.28
CA LEU A 22 0.28 3.87 31.11
C LEU A 22 -0.23 3.00 32.25
N HIS A 23 -0.85 3.60 33.25
CA HIS A 23 -1.62 2.86 34.24
C HIS A 23 -2.76 2.15 33.49
N THR A 24 -2.52 0.92 33.06
CA THR A 24 -3.52 0.07 32.44
C THR A 24 -4.51 -0.33 33.52
N GLY A 25 -5.63 0.39 33.62
CA GLY A 25 -6.70 0.06 34.57
C GLY A 25 -7.12 -1.41 34.44
N ALA A 26 -7.42 -2.07 35.55
CA ALA A 26 -7.74 -3.50 35.55
C ALA A 26 -9.06 -3.83 34.84
N ALA A 27 -9.97 -2.87 34.73
CA ALA A 27 -11.18 -2.94 33.91
C ALA A 27 -11.48 -1.55 33.33
N VAL A 28 -11.73 -1.49 32.02
CA VAL A 28 -12.06 -0.25 31.29
C VAL A 28 -13.47 -0.37 30.73
N ALA A 29 -14.39 0.50 31.15
CA ALA A 29 -15.76 0.48 30.65
C ALA A 29 -15.82 0.82 29.14
N LEU A 30 -16.73 0.20 28.40
CA LEU A 30 -16.85 0.37 26.93
C LEU A 30 -17.19 1.79 26.48
N ASP A 31 -17.73 2.62 27.37
CA ASP A 31 -18.04 4.03 27.11
C ASP A 31 -16.83 4.96 27.31
N GLN A 32 -15.72 4.46 27.88
CA GLN A 32 -14.52 5.25 28.08
C GLN A 32 -13.66 5.32 26.81
N PRO A 33 -13.00 6.46 26.54
CA PRO A 33 -12.11 6.61 25.37
C PRO A 33 -10.99 5.56 25.29
N ALA A 34 -10.49 5.10 26.44
CA ALA A 34 -9.44 4.08 26.52
C ALA A 34 -9.88 2.73 25.91
N ALA A 35 -11.16 2.39 25.98
CA ALA A 35 -11.69 1.16 25.37
C ALA A 35 -11.71 1.19 23.84
N GLN A 36 -11.51 2.35 23.21
CA GLN A 36 -11.52 2.51 21.75
C GLN A 36 -10.17 2.19 21.09
N LEU A 37 -9.12 1.92 21.88
CA LEU A 37 -7.77 1.66 21.39
C LEU A 37 -7.57 0.16 21.08
N PRO A 38 -7.41 -0.26 19.82
CA PRO A 38 -7.31 -1.68 19.47
C PRO A 38 -6.09 -2.37 20.10
N LEU A 39 -4.97 -1.67 20.27
CA LEU A 39 -3.76 -2.21 20.91
C LEU A 39 -3.96 -2.58 22.38
N SER A 40 -4.93 -1.96 23.06
CA SER A 40 -5.21 -2.18 24.48
C SER A 40 -6.43 -3.07 24.69
N ALA A 41 -7.53 -2.79 24.00
CA ALA A 41 -8.82 -3.46 24.16
C ALA A 41 -9.07 -4.62 23.18
N GLY A 42 -8.19 -4.80 22.19
CA GLY A 42 -8.43 -5.69 21.05
C GLY A 42 -9.47 -5.14 20.07
N SER A 43 -9.49 -5.68 18.85
CA SER A 43 -10.26 -5.11 17.73
C SER A 43 -11.77 -5.18 17.94
N LYS A 44 -12.30 -6.31 18.46
CA LYS A 44 -13.72 -6.49 18.73
C LYS A 44 -14.25 -5.49 19.75
N ALA A 45 -13.58 -5.38 20.91
CA ALA A 45 -14.02 -4.46 21.95
C ALA A 45 -13.83 -2.99 21.56
N ALA A 46 -12.73 -2.65 20.88
CA ALA A 46 -12.50 -1.31 20.36
C ALA A 46 -13.55 -0.87 19.35
N ASN A 47 -13.98 -1.76 18.46
CA ASN A 47 -15.06 -1.47 17.52
C ASN A 47 -16.40 -1.27 18.24
N LEU A 48 -16.72 -2.08 19.24
CA LEU A 48 -17.93 -1.90 20.04
C LEU A 48 -17.91 -0.59 20.86
N ALA A 49 -16.76 -0.23 21.45
CA ALA A 49 -16.59 1.03 22.17
C ALA A 49 -16.78 2.24 21.24
N ARG A 50 -16.19 2.21 20.02
CA ARG A 50 -16.40 3.24 19.00
C ARG A 50 -17.86 3.36 18.56
N ALA A 51 -18.54 2.22 18.39
CA ALA A 51 -19.96 2.18 18.05
C ALA A 51 -20.83 2.75 19.20
N ALA A 52 -20.53 2.39 20.45
CA ALA A 52 -21.22 2.89 21.64
C ALA A 52 -21.04 4.41 21.80
N ALA A 53 -19.82 4.92 21.65
CA ALA A 53 -19.51 6.36 21.70
C ALA A 53 -20.24 7.16 20.61
N ALA A 54 -20.55 6.52 19.47
CA ALA A 54 -21.35 7.10 18.40
C ALA A 54 -22.88 6.95 18.59
N GLY A 55 -23.33 6.47 19.75
CA GLY A 55 -24.74 6.31 20.10
C GLY A 55 -25.43 5.11 19.44
N LEU A 56 -24.68 4.10 18.98
CA LEU A 56 -25.25 2.85 18.48
C LEU A 56 -25.71 1.95 19.63
N PRO A 57 -26.69 1.06 19.40
CA PRO A 57 -27.22 0.21 20.45
C PRO A 57 -26.27 -0.97 20.75
N VAL A 58 -25.19 -0.68 21.45
CA VAL A 58 -24.22 -1.68 21.94
C VAL A 58 -24.55 -2.02 23.39
N LEU A 59 -24.39 -3.29 23.78
CA LEU A 59 -24.57 -3.68 25.17
C LEU A 59 -23.51 -3.00 26.07
N PRO A 60 -23.89 -2.56 27.29
CA PRO A 60 -22.91 -2.11 28.27
C PRO A 60 -21.92 -3.24 28.58
N GLY A 61 -20.74 -2.88 29.06
CA GLY A 61 -19.70 -3.86 29.35
C GLY A 61 -18.37 -3.18 29.67
N PHE A 62 -17.39 -4.00 29.98
CA PHE A 62 -16.02 -3.54 30.21
C PHE A 62 -15.03 -4.47 29.52
N VAL A 63 -13.80 -3.97 29.38
CA VAL A 63 -12.67 -4.68 28.79
C VAL A 63 -11.61 -4.85 29.86
N ILE A 64 -11.06 -6.05 29.97
CA ILE A 64 -9.80 -6.31 30.68
C ILE A 64 -8.71 -6.10 29.62
N PRO A 65 -7.89 -5.04 29.73
CA PRO A 65 -6.90 -4.71 28.71
C PRO A 65 -5.81 -5.78 28.60
N HIS A 66 -5.12 -5.79 27.45
CA HIS A 66 -3.93 -6.62 27.29
C HIS A 66 -2.86 -6.27 28.34
N GLY A 67 -2.36 -7.29 29.06
CA GLY A 67 -1.41 -7.10 30.16
C GLY A 67 -2.01 -6.46 31.42
N GLY A 68 -3.34 -6.33 31.50
CA GLY A 68 -4.06 -5.88 32.69
C GLY A 68 -4.75 -7.01 33.44
N GLY A 69 -5.50 -6.66 34.48
CA GLY A 69 -6.30 -7.61 35.27
C GLY A 69 -5.63 -8.11 36.56
N ASP A 70 -4.50 -7.52 36.96
CA ASP A 70 -3.79 -7.88 38.20
C ASP A 70 -4.50 -7.37 39.47
N ASP A 71 -5.34 -6.32 39.35
CA ASP A 71 -6.17 -5.82 40.44
C ASP A 71 -7.49 -6.60 40.53
N ALA A 72 -7.47 -7.64 41.36
CA ALA A 72 -8.61 -8.51 41.60
C ALA A 72 -9.81 -7.80 42.23
N GLU A 73 -9.60 -6.73 43.01
CA GLU A 73 -10.69 -6.02 43.68
C GLU A 73 -11.41 -5.10 42.68
N ALA A 74 -10.67 -4.38 41.83
CA ALA A 74 -11.24 -3.60 40.74
C ALA A 74 -12.03 -4.47 39.75
N LEU A 75 -11.49 -5.64 39.37
CA LEU A 75 -12.21 -6.61 38.53
C LEU A 75 -13.48 -7.14 39.21
N ARG A 76 -13.43 -7.39 40.52
CA ARG A 76 -14.59 -7.85 41.29
C ARG A 76 -15.67 -6.79 41.37
N HIS A 77 -15.29 -5.52 41.54
CA HIS A 77 -16.21 -4.40 41.50
C HIS A 77 -16.89 -4.30 40.14
N ALA A 78 -16.12 -4.29 39.04
CA ALA A 78 -16.67 -4.24 37.68
C ALA A 78 -17.60 -5.42 37.36
N TRP A 79 -17.23 -6.63 37.81
CA TRP A 79 -18.08 -7.82 37.71
C TRP A 79 -19.39 -7.67 38.49
N ARG A 80 -19.35 -7.21 39.75
CA ARG A 80 -20.54 -7.00 40.59
C ARG A 80 -21.50 -5.99 39.99
N GLU A 81 -20.96 -4.87 39.51
CA GLU A 81 -21.73 -3.79 38.91
C GLU A 81 -22.43 -4.26 37.63
N LEU A 82 -21.71 -4.93 36.73
CA LEU A 82 -22.28 -5.40 35.46
C LEU A 82 -23.27 -6.56 35.65
N SER A 83 -22.95 -7.53 36.51
CA SER A 83 -23.78 -8.72 36.76
C SER A 83 -24.90 -8.50 37.78
N HIS A 84 -24.91 -7.35 38.48
CA HIS A 84 -25.77 -7.13 39.65
C HIS A 84 -25.59 -8.25 40.70
N ASP A 85 -24.33 -8.47 41.09
CA ASP A 85 -23.89 -9.53 42.02
C ASP A 85 -24.35 -10.95 41.59
N GLY A 86 -24.26 -11.23 40.29
CA GLY A 86 -24.59 -12.53 39.68
C GLY A 86 -26.06 -12.74 39.29
N ALA A 87 -26.92 -11.73 39.47
CA ALA A 87 -28.32 -11.80 39.03
C ALA A 87 -28.47 -11.83 37.49
N VAL A 88 -27.53 -11.22 36.77
CA VAL A 88 -27.48 -11.19 35.31
C VAL A 88 -26.27 -12.02 34.84
N PRO A 89 -26.49 -13.09 34.06
CA PRO A 89 -25.38 -13.85 33.50
C PRO A 89 -24.55 -12.99 32.55
N LEU A 90 -23.24 -13.20 32.54
CA LEU A 90 -22.30 -12.50 31.67
C LEU A 90 -21.80 -13.41 30.55
N VAL A 91 -21.32 -12.78 29.48
CA VAL A 91 -20.54 -13.39 28.42
C VAL A 91 -19.12 -12.83 28.46
N VAL A 92 -18.14 -13.72 28.36
CA VAL A 92 -16.71 -13.39 28.41
C VAL A 92 -16.11 -13.78 27.05
N ARG A 93 -15.69 -12.80 26.26
CA ARG A 93 -15.24 -12.98 24.86
C ARG A 93 -13.79 -12.57 24.71
N SER A 94 -13.06 -13.31 23.89
CA SER A 94 -11.77 -12.91 23.35
C SER A 94 -11.90 -11.65 22.49
N SER A 95 -10.88 -10.80 22.58
CA SER A 95 -10.71 -9.61 21.75
C SER A 95 -9.21 -9.42 21.50
N SER A 96 -8.71 -9.90 20.36
CA SER A 96 -7.30 -9.69 19.98
C SER A 96 -7.17 -8.59 18.92
N PRO A 97 -6.10 -7.76 18.94
CA PRO A 97 -5.79 -6.85 17.84
C PRO A 97 -5.57 -7.57 16.50
N GLN A 98 -5.20 -8.86 16.54
CA GLN A 98 -4.82 -9.68 15.38
C GLN A 98 -5.95 -10.57 14.86
N GLU A 99 -7.13 -10.56 15.51
CA GLU A 99 -8.30 -11.36 15.14
C GLU A 99 -9.02 -10.82 13.90
N ASP A 100 -8.93 -9.50 13.64
CA ASP A 100 -9.71 -8.79 12.62
C ASP A 100 -8.84 -8.10 11.52
N THR A 101 -7.59 -8.56 11.30
CA THR A 101 -6.70 -7.99 10.25
C THR A 101 -6.91 -8.66 8.88
N GLU A 102 -6.66 -7.91 7.80
CA GLU A 102 -6.86 -8.35 6.40
C GLU A 102 -6.07 -9.61 5.98
N GLU A 103 -5.02 -9.97 6.74
CA GLU A 103 -4.08 -11.05 6.44
C GLU A 103 -4.27 -12.31 7.33
N SER A 104 -5.24 -12.30 8.24
CA SER A 104 -5.31 -13.28 9.33
C SER A 104 -6.53 -14.21 9.21
N SER A 105 -6.26 -15.51 8.99
CA SER A 105 -7.25 -16.60 8.98
C SER A 105 -7.74 -17.00 10.39
N LEU A 106 -7.59 -16.13 11.40
CA LEU A 106 -7.79 -16.44 12.82
C LEU A 106 -9.25 -16.27 13.31
N ALA A 107 -10.18 -15.90 12.42
CA ALA A 107 -11.58 -15.73 12.78
C ALA A 107 -12.17 -17.03 13.35
N GLY A 108 -12.67 -16.97 14.59
CA GLY A 108 -13.32 -18.09 15.28
C GLY A 108 -12.40 -19.07 16.00
N GLN A 109 -11.09 -18.77 16.13
CA GLN A 109 -10.14 -19.65 16.83
C GLN A 109 -10.07 -19.42 18.35
N PHE A 110 -10.51 -18.26 18.83
CA PHE A 110 -10.40 -17.90 20.24
C PHE A 110 -11.67 -18.21 21.04
N ALA A 111 -11.50 -18.53 22.33
CA ALA A 111 -12.61 -18.97 23.17
C ALA A 111 -13.57 -17.82 23.51
N SER A 112 -14.86 -18.16 23.66
CA SER A 112 -15.88 -17.32 24.29
C SER A 112 -16.65 -18.19 25.28
N VAL A 113 -16.85 -17.69 26.50
CA VAL A 113 -17.54 -18.42 27.57
C VAL A 113 -18.87 -17.73 27.86
N LEU A 114 -19.96 -18.48 27.75
CA LEU A 114 -21.33 -18.01 27.95
C LEU A 114 -21.84 -18.37 29.36
N ASP A 115 -22.94 -17.75 29.79
CA ASP A 115 -23.68 -18.03 31.03
C ASP A 115 -22.83 -17.99 32.32
N VAL A 116 -21.97 -16.98 32.43
CA VAL A 116 -21.08 -16.78 33.58
C VAL A 116 -21.79 -16.03 34.70
N ARG A 117 -22.10 -16.70 35.81
CA ARG A 117 -23.00 -16.17 36.86
C ARG A 117 -22.33 -15.82 38.18
N ASP A 118 -21.32 -16.59 38.60
CA ASP A 118 -20.65 -16.37 39.88
C ASP A 118 -19.19 -15.95 39.68
N TRP A 119 -18.60 -15.42 40.76
CA TRP A 119 -17.24 -14.90 40.75
C TRP A 119 -16.17 -15.98 40.43
N PRO A 120 -16.22 -17.19 41.01
CA PRO A 120 -15.33 -18.28 40.59
C PRO A 120 -15.44 -18.63 39.10
N ALA A 121 -16.66 -18.75 38.56
CA ALA A 121 -16.92 -19.03 37.16
C ALA A 121 -16.39 -17.90 36.27
N PHE A 122 -16.53 -16.65 36.69
CA PHE A 122 -15.98 -15.50 35.98
C PHE A 122 -14.45 -15.55 35.88
N ARG A 123 -13.76 -15.83 36.99
CA ARG A 123 -12.30 -15.98 36.97
C ARG A 123 -11.85 -17.12 36.06
N THR A 124 -12.56 -18.24 36.09
CA THR A 124 -12.30 -19.38 35.19
C THR A 124 -12.51 -18.99 33.74
N ALA A 125 -13.61 -18.31 33.43
CA ALA A 125 -13.93 -17.85 32.07
C ALA A 125 -12.87 -16.88 31.52
N VAL A 126 -12.42 -15.91 32.32
CA VAL A 126 -11.34 -14.98 31.95
C VAL A 126 -10.05 -15.74 31.65
N ARG A 127 -9.67 -16.72 32.49
CA ARG A 127 -8.51 -17.58 32.25
C ARG A 127 -8.64 -18.38 30.96
N THR A 128 -9.77 -19.05 30.74
CA THR A 128 -10.04 -19.80 29.50
C THR A 128 -9.86 -18.93 28.25
N VAL A 129 -10.33 -17.68 28.29
CA VAL A 129 -10.15 -16.74 27.17
C VAL A 129 -8.67 -16.35 26.98
N LEU A 130 -7.95 -16.06 28.07
CA LEU A 130 -6.53 -15.69 28.02
C LEU A 130 -5.62 -16.87 27.60
N ASP A 131 -5.97 -18.09 27.98
CA ASP A 131 -5.25 -19.31 27.61
C ASP A 131 -5.49 -19.66 26.14
N SER A 132 -6.65 -19.29 25.57
CA SER A 132 -6.89 -19.44 24.13
C SER A 132 -5.96 -18.58 23.25
N ALA A 133 -5.19 -17.66 23.84
CA ALA A 133 -4.21 -16.85 23.13
C ALA A 133 -2.93 -17.62 22.75
N ASP A 134 -2.69 -18.78 23.35
CA ASP A 134 -1.52 -19.62 23.09
C ASP A 134 -1.68 -20.36 21.76
N ARG A 135 -0.66 -20.26 20.89
CA ARG A 135 -0.69 -20.83 19.54
C ARG A 135 0.06 -22.16 19.45
N PRO A 136 -0.27 -23.01 18.45
CA PRO A 136 0.43 -24.28 18.21
C PRO A 136 1.92 -24.13 17.89
N ASP A 137 2.36 -22.94 17.45
CA ASP A 137 3.76 -22.61 17.14
C ASP A 137 4.57 -22.15 18.37
N GLY A 138 3.96 -22.16 19.56
CA GLY A 138 4.58 -21.74 20.82
C GLY A 138 4.58 -20.23 21.07
N THR A 139 3.97 -19.43 20.19
CA THR A 139 3.81 -17.98 20.39
C THR A 139 2.49 -17.63 21.05
N ARG A 140 2.42 -16.51 21.78
CA ARG A 140 1.19 -16.03 22.44
C ARG A 140 0.68 -14.76 21.75
N ALA A 141 -0.58 -14.77 21.33
CA ALA A 141 -1.21 -13.60 20.75
C ALA A 141 -1.51 -12.54 21.82
N PRO A 142 -1.40 -11.23 21.51
CA PRO A 142 -1.93 -10.20 22.40
C PRO A 142 -3.45 -10.38 22.52
N MET A 143 -3.93 -10.53 23.75
CA MET A 143 -5.33 -10.80 24.06
C MET A 143 -5.84 -9.83 25.13
N ALA A 144 -6.99 -9.23 24.84
CA ALA A 144 -7.84 -8.55 25.80
C ALA A 144 -9.14 -9.35 25.98
N VAL A 145 -9.86 -9.10 27.08
CA VAL A 145 -11.10 -9.82 27.41
C VAL A 145 -12.26 -8.86 27.45
N LEU A 146 -13.25 -9.06 26.58
CA LEU A 146 -14.50 -8.31 26.55
C LEU A 146 -15.53 -8.99 27.44
N VAL A 147 -16.13 -8.25 28.37
CA VAL A 147 -17.18 -8.74 29.26
C VAL A 147 -18.46 -7.93 29.05
N GLN A 148 -19.55 -8.61 28.73
CA GLN A 148 -20.87 -8.00 28.51
C GLN A 148 -21.97 -8.83 29.20
N PRO A 149 -23.15 -8.27 29.48
CA PRO A 149 -24.31 -9.05 29.89
C PRO A 149 -24.70 -10.04 28.80
N MET A 150 -25.07 -11.25 29.19
CA MET A 150 -25.59 -12.25 28.27
C MET A 150 -27.04 -11.89 27.93
N LEU A 151 -27.28 -11.54 26.66
CA LEU A 151 -28.61 -11.22 26.17
C LEU A 151 -29.32 -12.47 25.65
N ASN A 152 -30.49 -12.78 26.22
CA ASN A 152 -31.43 -13.73 25.63
C ASN A 152 -32.16 -13.10 24.45
N ALA A 153 -31.56 -13.16 23.27
CA ALA A 153 -32.16 -12.64 22.04
C ALA A 153 -33.37 -13.49 21.62
N ARG A 154 -34.49 -12.83 21.29
CA ARG A 154 -35.65 -13.46 20.63
C ARG A 154 -35.28 -13.90 19.22
N VAL A 155 -34.57 -13.04 18.50
CA VAL A 155 -34.07 -13.26 17.13
C VAL A 155 -32.71 -12.60 17.02
N GLY A 156 -31.71 -13.34 16.56
CA GLY A 156 -30.36 -12.86 16.33
C GLY A 156 -29.86 -13.28 14.96
N GLY A 157 -28.67 -12.81 14.59
CA GLY A 157 -28.05 -13.24 13.36
C GLY A 157 -26.97 -12.30 12.85
N VAL A 158 -26.67 -12.45 11.56
CA VAL A 158 -25.60 -11.74 10.88
C VAL A 158 -26.17 -10.84 9.80
N LEU A 159 -25.68 -9.61 9.72
CA LEU A 159 -26.03 -8.60 8.73
C LEU A 159 -24.78 -8.13 8.01
N PHE A 160 -24.72 -8.36 6.71
CA PHE A 160 -23.73 -7.77 5.83
C PHE A 160 -24.27 -6.45 5.28
N GLY A 161 -23.56 -5.35 5.53
CA GLY A 161 -23.84 -4.02 5.00
C GLY A 161 -23.78 -3.90 3.47
N ALA A 162 -23.29 -4.96 2.82
CA ALA A 162 -23.31 -5.15 1.39
C ALA A 162 -23.55 -6.65 1.08
N ASP A 163 -23.81 -7.00 -0.18
CA ASP A 163 -23.95 -8.39 -0.61
C ASP A 163 -22.56 -8.98 -0.93
N PRO A 164 -22.00 -9.87 -0.10
CA PRO A 164 -20.68 -10.46 -0.32
C PRO A 164 -20.66 -11.49 -1.45
N VAL A 165 -21.80 -12.15 -1.72
CA VAL A 165 -21.91 -13.22 -2.72
C VAL A 165 -21.89 -12.65 -4.14
N GLU A 166 -22.66 -11.59 -4.39
CA GLU A 166 -22.70 -10.93 -5.70
C GLU A 166 -21.81 -9.67 -5.78
N GLY A 167 -21.15 -9.31 -4.67
CA GLY A 167 -20.27 -8.15 -4.56
C GLY A 167 -21.00 -6.81 -4.69
N ARG A 168 -22.25 -6.69 -4.24
CA ARG A 168 -23.11 -5.52 -4.50
C ARG A 168 -23.29 -4.63 -3.27
N LEU A 169 -22.87 -3.36 -3.38
CA LEU A 169 -22.97 -2.34 -2.32
C LEU A 169 -24.37 -1.72 -2.19
N ASP A 170 -25.22 -1.89 -3.20
CA ASP A 170 -26.56 -1.30 -3.26
C ASP A 170 -27.64 -2.13 -2.55
N ARG A 171 -27.26 -3.25 -1.94
CA ARG A 171 -28.12 -4.13 -1.15
C ARG A 171 -27.36 -4.78 -0.01
N MET A 172 -28.10 -5.16 1.02
CA MET A 172 -27.62 -5.77 2.26
C MET A 172 -28.17 -7.20 2.36
N LEU A 173 -27.43 -8.07 3.02
CA LEU A 173 -27.84 -9.45 3.29
C LEU A 173 -27.99 -9.66 4.79
N VAL A 174 -29.15 -10.13 5.22
CA VAL A 174 -29.41 -10.51 6.62
C VAL A 174 -29.64 -12.02 6.65
N SER A 175 -28.99 -12.72 7.57
CA SER A 175 -29.34 -14.09 7.93
C SER A 175 -29.75 -14.10 9.40
N ALA A 176 -30.94 -14.61 9.71
CA ALA A 176 -31.51 -14.55 11.06
C ALA A 176 -31.96 -15.92 11.57
N VAL A 177 -31.79 -16.15 12.87
CA VAL A 177 -32.15 -17.36 13.62
C VAL A 177 -32.94 -16.98 14.88
N ARG A 178 -33.69 -17.92 15.46
CA ARG A 178 -34.27 -17.72 16.80
C ARG A 178 -33.17 -17.89 17.84
N GLY A 179 -33.16 -17.06 18.88
CA GLY A 179 -32.05 -17.06 19.84
C GLY A 179 -30.93 -16.09 19.45
N GLY A 180 -29.73 -16.31 20.00
CA GLY A 180 -28.54 -15.48 19.74
C GLY A 180 -27.84 -15.79 18.41
N PRO A 181 -26.96 -14.88 17.93
CA PRO A 181 -26.20 -15.06 16.69
C PRO A 181 -25.23 -16.25 16.74
N ASP A 182 -24.82 -16.71 17.92
CA ASP A 182 -23.84 -17.78 18.11
C ASP A 182 -24.25 -19.09 17.43
N THR A 183 -25.55 -19.39 17.40
CA THR A 183 -26.13 -20.60 16.76
C THR A 183 -26.05 -20.60 15.23
N LEU A 184 -25.93 -19.41 14.61
CA LEU A 184 -25.75 -19.26 13.17
C LEU A 184 -24.26 -19.27 12.81
N VAL A 185 -23.41 -18.70 13.66
CA VAL A 185 -21.95 -18.61 13.46
C VAL A 185 -21.27 -19.98 13.70
N SER A 186 -21.81 -20.79 14.61
CA SER A 186 -21.36 -22.18 14.84
C SER A 186 -21.78 -23.17 13.74
N GLY A 187 -22.70 -22.78 12.85
CA GLY A 187 -23.26 -23.65 11.80
C GLY A 187 -24.30 -24.66 12.30
N GLU A 188 -24.81 -24.52 13.52
CA GLU A 188 -25.80 -25.43 14.11
C GLU A 188 -27.21 -25.28 13.52
N GLN A 189 -27.55 -24.10 12.96
CA GLN A 189 -28.84 -23.85 12.31
C GLN A 189 -28.71 -23.07 10.99
N ASP A 190 -29.46 -23.51 9.97
CA ASP A 190 -29.62 -22.76 8.72
C ASP A 190 -30.50 -21.50 8.95
N GLY A 191 -29.88 -20.32 8.85
CA GLY A 191 -30.56 -19.04 9.06
C GLY A 191 -31.52 -18.64 7.94
N THR A 192 -32.61 -17.94 8.30
CA THR A 192 -33.55 -17.35 7.33
C THR A 192 -32.93 -16.11 6.67
N GLY A 193 -32.71 -16.18 5.35
CA GLY A 193 -32.10 -15.10 4.57
C GLY A 193 -33.07 -13.99 4.13
N TYR A 194 -32.65 -12.73 4.25
CA TYR A 194 -33.35 -11.54 3.73
C TYR A 194 -32.40 -10.68 2.91
N HIS A 195 -32.77 -10.38 1.67
CA HIS A 195 -32.10 -9.37 0.85
C HIS A 195 -32.81 -8.03 0.99
N LEU A 196 -32.09 -6.99 1.41
CA LEU A 196 -32.62 -5.65 1.65
C LEU A 196 -31.98 -4.64 0.71
N ALA A 197 -32.76 -3.69 0.19
CA ALA A 197 -32.20 -2.45 -0.36
C ALA A 197 -31.60 -1.62 0.78
N ARG A 198 -30.71 -0.67 0.46
CA ARG A 198 -30.15 0.27 1.46
C ARG A 198 -31.20 1.06 2.25
N SER A 199 -32.42 1.19 1.71
CA SER A 199 -33.56 1.81 2.39
C SER A 199 -34.21 0.93 3.46
N GLY A 200 -33.89 -0.36 3.54
CA GLY A 200 -34.58 -1.36 4.38
C GLY A 200 -35.75 -2.06 3.69
N ARG A 201 -36.05 -1.70 2.43
CA ARG A 201 -37.07 -2.41 1.63
C ARG A 201 -36.55 -3.79 1.23
N ARG A 202 -37.28 -4.85 1.55
CA ARG A 202 -37.00 -6.21 1.09
C ARG A 202 -37.04 -6.30 -0.45
N LEU A 203 -35.98 -6.82 -1.04
CA LEU A 203 -35.88 -7.13 -2.46
C LEU A 203 -36.49 -8.54 -2.69
N ARG A 204 -37.17 -8.77 -3.83
CA ARG A 204 -37.95 -10.00 -4.12
C ARG A 204 -37.16 -11.31 -3.87
N PRO A 205 -37.84 -12.43 -3.54
CA PRO A 205 -37.17 -13.66 -3.09
C PRO A 205 -36.54 -14.47 -4.23
N THR A 206 -35.32 -14.96 -4.04
CA THR A 206 -34.72 -16.11 -4.75
C THR A 206 -35.19 -17.41 -4.03
N PRO A 207 -35.17 -18.60 -4.66
CA PRO A 207 -36.06 -19.74 -4.36
C PRO A 207 -35.87 -20.34 -2.95
N PRO A 208 -36.87 -21.13 -2.48
CA PRO A 208 -36.98 -21.54 -1.08
C PRO A 208 -35.98 -22.64 -0.75
N HIS A 209 -34.80 -22.24 -0.28
CA HIS A 209 -33.94 -23.11 0.51
C HIS A 209 -33.76 -22.47 1.89
N THR A 210 -34.85 -22.41 2.65
CA THR A 210 -34.79 -22.48 4.12
C THR A 210 -36.19 -22.66 4.69
N THR A 211 -36.36 -23.78 5.38
CA THR A 211 -37.58 -24.20 6.07
C THR A 211 -37.73 -23.35 7.33
N GLY A 212 -38.36 -22.16 7.22
CA GLY A 212 -38.55 -21.29 8.39
C GLY A 212 -39.43 -20.09 8.08
N GLY A 213 -40.54 -19.94 8.81
CA GLY A 213 -41.44 -18.79 8.68
C GLY A 213 -40.73 -17.44 8.92
N GLN A 214 -41.42 -16.33 8.61
CA GLN A 214 -40.87 -14.99 8.74
C GLN A 214 -40.47 -14.66 10.20
N LEU A 215 -39.16 -14.63 10.48
CA LEU A 215 -38.59 -14.36 11.81
C LEU A 215 -38.50 -12.86 12.17
N LEU A 216 -38.25 -12.01 11.16
CA LEU A 216 -38.11 -10.56 11.32
C LEU A 216 -39.29 -9.81 10.70
N THR A 217 -39.82 -8.85 11.45
CA THR A 217 -40.87 -7.93 10.97
C THR A 217 -40.30 -6.89 10.00
N ARG A 218 -41.17 -6.23 9.22
CA ARG A 218 -40.74 -5.15 8.32
C ARG A 218 -40.02 -4.03 9.08
N THR A 219 -40.55 -3.64 10.25
CA THR A 219 -39.96 -2.59 11.10
C THR A 219 -38.56 -2.97 11.59
N GLU A 220 -38.34 -4.24 11.94
CA GLU A 220 -37.03 -4.74 12.37
C GLU A 220 -36.01 -4.74 11.21
N LEU A 221 -36.42 -5.14 10.01
CA LEU A 221 -35.56 -5.04 8.81
C LEU A 221 -35.18 -3.59 8.48
N TYR A 222 -36.09 -2.62 8.66
CA TYR A 222 -35.77 -1.20 8.54
C TYR A 222 -34.78 -0.72 9.60
N ARG A 223 -34.93 -1.18 10.85
CA ARG A 223 -33.98 -0.87 11.95
C ARG A 223 -32.59 -1.43 11.66
N LEU A 224 -32.50 -2.65 11.15
CA LEU A 224 -31.23 -3.26 10.72
C LEU A 224 -30.58 -2.50 9.57
N ALA A 225 -31.33 -2.13 8.53
CA ALA A 225 -30.79 -1.33 7.43
C ALA A 225 -30.35 0.08 7.87
N ARG A 226 -31.00 0.65 8.89
CA ARG A 226 -30.56 1.90 9.52
C ARG A 226 -29.26 1.70 10.31
N LEU A 227 -29.17 0.63 11.10
CA LEU A 227 -27.97 0.27 11.85
C LEU A 227 -26.78 0.08 10.90
N ALA A 228 -26.94 -0.69 9.82
CA ALA A 228 -25.90 -0.91 8.81
C ALA A 228 -25.33 0.40 8.25
N ARG A 229 -26.19 1.36 7.91
CA ARG A 229 -25.76 2.68 7.39
C ARG A 229 -25.11 3.56 8.44
N GLN A 230 -25.47 3.40 9.71
CA GLN A 230 -24.84 4.14 10.80
C GLN A 230 -23.44 3.58 11.08
N VAL A 231 -23.33 2.26 11.19
CA VAL A 231 -22.07 1.51 11.35
C VAL A 231 -21.13 1.82 10.18
N GLU A 232 -21.60 1.73 8.93
CA GLU A 232 -20.79 2.04 7.74
C GLU A 232 -20.20 3.46 7.76
N ARG A 233 -20.93 4.45 8.28
CA ARG A 233 -20.41 5.82 8.43
C ARG A 233 -19.34 5.96 9.52
N ILE A 234 -19.42 5.18 10.58
CA ILE A 234 -18.46 5.21 11.71
C ILE A 234 -17.14 4.51 11.31
N PHE A 235 -17.23 3.45 10.51
CA PHE A 235 -16.08 2.62 10.14
C PHE A 235 -15.56 2.89 8.71
N GLY A 236 -16.20 3.75 7.93
CA GLY A 236 -15.74 4.18 6.60
C GLY A 236 -15.97 3.17 5.48
N GLY A 237 -16.73 2.11 5.72
CA GLY A 237 -16.99 1.05 4.73
C GLY A 237 -18.03 0.02 5.21
N PRO A 238 -18.56 -0.82 4.31
CA PRO A 238 -19.57 -1.81 4.65
C PRO A 238 -19.01 -2.81 5.68
N GLN A 239 -19.79 -3.07 6.73
CA GLN A 239 -19.40 -3.97 7.81
C GLN A 239 -20.23 -5.26 7.78
N ASP A 240 -19.62 -6.35 8.21
CA ASP A 240 -20.25 -7.57 8.70
C ASP A 240 -20.58 -7.36 10.19
N MET A 241 -21.84 -7.56 10.56
CA MET A 241 -22.36 -7.23 11.88
C MET A 241 -23.11 -8.41 12.48
N GLU A 242 -22.84 -8.70 13.75
CA GLU A 242 -23.68 -9.59 14.57
C GLU A 242 -24.71 -8.75 15.32
N PHE A 243 -25.98 -9.16 15.27
CA PHE A 243 -27.07 -8.43 15.92
C PHE A 243 -28.02 -9.35 16.68
N GLY A 244 -28.79 -8.75 17.59
CA GLY A 244 -29.87 -9.40 18.31
C GLY A 244 -31.03 -8.46 18.62
N PHE A 245 -32.25 -8.98 18.54
CA PHE A 245 -33.43 -8.36 19.11
C PHE A 245 -33.76 -9.05 20.43
N ASP A 246 -33.85 -8.29 21.52
CA ASP A 246 -34.31 -8.84 22.80
C ASP A 246 -35.82 -9.11 22.82
N GLY A 247 -36.32 -9.65 23.93
CA GLY A 247 -37.75 -9.93 24.13
C GLY A 247 -38.66 -8.69 24.03
N THR A 248 -38.11 -7.48 24.19
CA THR A 248 -38.85 -6.22 24.06
C THR A 248 -38.84 -5.66 22.63
N GLY A 249 -38.06 -6.27 21.73
CA GLY A 249 -37.89 -5.82 20.35
C GLY A 249 -36.85 -4.69 20.20
N ARG A 250 -35.98 -4.48 21.20
CA ARG A 250 -34.83 -3.58 21.09
C ARG A 250 -33.69 -4.29 20.37
N LEU A 251 -33.10 -3.59 19.40
CA LEU A 251 -31.98 -4.05 18.59
C LEU A 251 -30.67 -3.79 19.32
N TRP A 252 -29.78 -4.77 19.32
CA TRP A 252 -28.44 -4.70 19.88
C TRP A 252 -27.39 -5.13 18.84
N LEU A 253 -26.24 -4.46 18.84
CA LEU A 253 -25.06 -4.79 18.04
C LEU A 253 -24.06 -5.55 18.94
N PHE A 254 -23.72 -6.78 18.54
CA PHE A 254 -22.79 -7.64 19.28
C PHE A 254 -21.37 -7.65 18.69
N GLN A 255 -21.23 -7.36 17.40
CA GLN A 255 -19.94 -7.24 16.73
C GLN A 255 -20.09 -6.43 15.44
N ALA A 256 -19.04 -5.70 15.06
CA ALA A 256 -18.91 -5.10 13.73
C ALA A 256 -17.46 -5.29 13.25
N ARG A 257 -17.31 -5.81 12.03
CA ARG A 257 -16.02 -6.04 11.37
C ARG A 257 -16.09 -5.71 9.87
N PRO A 258 -14.99 -5.32 9.22
CA PRO A 258 -15.01 -5.02 7.78
C PRO A 258 -15.31 -6.28 6.95
N ILE A 259 -16.07 -6.14 5.86
CA ILE A 259 -16.33 -7.26 4.96
C ILE A 259 -15.10 -7.52 4.07
N THR A 260 -14.30 -8.53 4.40
CA THR A 260 -13.05 -8.85 3.71
C THR A 260 -13.25 -9.74 2.46
N ALA A 261 -14.31 -10.54 2.41
CA ALA A 261 -14.58 -11.49 1.33
C ALA A 261 -15.35 -10.90 0.13
N MET A 262 -15.49 -9.57 0.05
CA MET A 262 -16.22 -8.94 -1.05
C MET A 262 -15.37 -8.87 -2.31
N THR A 263 -15.76 -9.63 -3.34
CA THR A 263 -15.38 -9.29 -4.72
C THR A 263 -16.27 -8.14 -5.17
N ALA A 264 -16.09 -6.95 -4.58
CA ALA A 264 -16.94 -5.80 -4.85
C ALA A 264 -17.05 -5.58 -6.37
N ARG A 265 -18.28 -5.54 -6.88
CA ARG A 265 -18.51 -5.08 -8.24
C ARG A 265 -18.36 -3.57 -8.21
N PRO A 266 -17.46 -3.02 -9.01
CA PRO A 266 -17.14 -1.60 -9.00
C PRO A 266 -18.37 -0.75 -9.32
N ALA A 267 -18.54 0.35 -8.58
CA ALA A 267 -19.53 1.39 -8.87
C ALA A 267 -19.49 1.80 -10.36
N ARG A 268 -20.65 2.19 -10.92
CA ARG A 268 -20.74 2.77 -12.27
C ARG A 268 -19.85 4.03 -12.31
N GLY A 269 -18.65 3.90 -12.86
CA GLY A 269 -17.66 4.99 -12.92
C GLY A 269 -16.28 4.65 -12.38
N ALA A 270 -16.13 3.56 -11.60
CA ALA A 270 -14.85 3.23 -10.97
C ALA A 270 -13.73 3.10 -12.01
N ARG A 271 -12.61 3.77 -11.72
CA ARG A 271 -11.44 3.86 -12.59
C ARG A 271 -10.59 2.61 -12.44
N LEU A 272 -9.99 2.16 -13.54
CA LEU A 272 -9.09 1.01 -13.50
C LEU A 272 -7.67 1.54 -13.32
N LEU A 273 -7.16 1.42 -12.11
CA LEU A 273 -5.84 1.90 -11.73
C LEU A 273 -4.90 0.73 -11.44
N GLY A 274 -3.62 1.02 -11.39
CA GLY A 274 -2.59 0.11 -10.93
C GLY A 274 -1.29 0.88 -10.67
N PRO A 275 -0.29 0.26 -10.03
CA PRO A 275 1.04 0.85 -9.85
C PRO A 275 1.62 1.37 -11.17
N GLY A 276 1.43 0.61 -12.26
CA GLY A 276 1.87 1.01 -13.61
C GLY A 276 3.37 1.35 -13.67
N PRO A 277 3.81 2.09 -14.70
CA PRO A 277 5.21 2.52 -14.81
C PRO A 277 5.59 3.59 -13.77
N VAL A 278 4.61 4.23 -13.12
CA VAL A 278 4.89 5.28 -12.13
C VAL A 278 5.48 4.72 -10.83
N ALA A 279 5.20 3.46 -10.51
CA ALA A 279 5.79 2.76 -9.37
C ALA A 279 7.29 2.45 -9.57
N GLU A 280 7.79 2.44 -10.81
CA GLU A 280 9.24 2.34 -11.06
C GLU A 280 9.96 3.64 -10.67
N THR A 281 9.29 4.79 -10.81
CA THR A 281 9.85 6.10 -10.45
C THR A 281 9.67 6.42 -8.97
N LEU A 282 8.51 6.06 -8.41
CA LEU A 282 8.09 6.36 -7.05
C LEU A 282 7.64 5.06 -6.36
N PRO A 283 8.57 4.16 -6.01
CA PRO A 283 8.24 2.84 -5.47
C PRO A 283 7.72 2.88 -4.03
N GLY A 284 8.12 3.86 -3.22
CA GLY A 284 7.82 3.97 -1.79
C GLY A 284 6.45 4.59 -1.44
N THR A 285 6.19 4.71 -0.14
CA THR A 285 5.04 5.45 0.39
C THR A 285 5.37 6.94 0.48
N LEU A 286 4.70 7.75 -0.33
CA LEU A 286 4.93 9.20 -0.41
C LEU A 286 4.24 9.95 0.73
N GLN A 287 4.93 10.92 1.29
CA GLN A 287 4.39 11.90 2.24
C GLN A 287 3.66 13.04 1.50
N PRO A 288 2.76 13.79 2.16
CA PRO A 288 1.95 14.83 1.53
C PRO A 288 2.71 15.81 0.64
N LEU A 289 3.90 16.26 1.05
CA LEU A 289 4.71 17.20 0.25
C LEU A 289 5.33 16.51 -0.98
N GLU A 290 5.74 15.25 -0.85
CA GLU A 290 6.30 14.45 -1.94
C GLU A 290 5.25 14.19 -3.05
N GLU A 291 3.98 14.01 -2.68
CA GLU A 291 2.86 13.95 -3.64
C GLU A 291 2.77 15.23 -4.47
N ASP A 292 2.83 16.38 -3.80
CA ASP A 292 2.70 17.67 -4.46
C ASP A 292 3.93 18.03 -5.31
N LEU A 293 5.12 17.64 -4.85
CA LEU A 293 6.39 17.91 -5.55
C LEU A 293 6.59 17.01 -6.76
N TRP A 294 6.22 15.73 -6.69
CA TRP A 294 6.60 14.74 -7.71
C TRP A 294 5.42 14.16 -8.46
N VAL A 295 4.33 13.75 -7.78
CA VAL A 295 3.17 13.15 -8.44
C VAL A 295 2.37 14.19 -9.22
N ALA A 296 2.14 15.37 -8.65
CA ALA A 296 1.36 16.40 -9.32
C ALA A 296 1.99 16.91 -10.63
N PRO A 297 3.30 17.24 -10.72
CA PRO A 297 3.94 17.54 -11.99
C PRO A 297 3.92 16.38 -12.99
N MET A 298 4.16 15.15 -12.54
CA MET A 298 4.10 13.95 -13.38
C MET A 298 2.71 13.76 -13.99
N ALA A 299 1.64 13.89 -13.18
CA ALA A 299 0.26 13.81 -13.66
C ALA A 299 -0.04 14.89 -14.72
N ARG A 300 0.43 16.13 -14.52
CA ARG A 300 0.30 17.22 -15.50
C ARG A 300 1.06 16.92 -16.79
N GLY A 301 2.31 16.46 -16.70
CA GLY A 301 3.14 16.11 -17.86
C GLY A 301 2.52 15.00 -18.71
N LEU A 302 2.08 13.92 -18.07
CA LEU A 302 1.40 12.80 -18.73
C LEU A 302 0.06 13.23 -19.37
N CYS A 303 -0.73 14.08 -18.70
CA CYS A 303 -1.92 14.67 -19.29
C CYS A 303 -1.60 15.43 -20.59
N SER A 304 -0.56 16.26 -20.58
CA SER A 304 -0.10 17.00 -21.77
C SER A 304 0.34 16.07 -22.90
N ALA A 305 1.14 15.04 -22.59
CA ALA A 305 1.59 14.05 -23.56
C ALA A 305 0.41 13.28 -24.20
N LEU A 306 -0.56 12.86 -23.39
CA LEU A 306 -1.76 12.15 -23.88
C LEU A 306 -2.68 13.05 -24.72
N ASP A 307 -2.77 14.34 -24.40
CA ASP A 307 -3.51 15.32 -25.22
C ASP A 307 -2.81 15.54 -26.56
N ILE A 308 -1.49 15.79 -26.54
CA ILE A 308 -0.66 16.00 -27.75
C ILE A 308 -0.74 14.78 -28.67
N GLY A 309 -0.58 13.57 -28.11
CA GLY A 309 -0.64 12.31 -28.85
C GLY A 309 -2.06 11.92 -29.31
N GLY A 310 -3.11 12.61 -28.85
CA GLY A 310 -4.50 12.28 -29.18
C GLY A 310 -4.97 10.94 -28.60
N SER A 311 -4.26 10.41 -27.59
CA SER A 311 -4.50 9.10 -26.99
C SER A 311 -5.74 9.06 -26.11
N ALA A 312 -6.16 10.21 -25.57
CA ALA A 312 -7.31 10.35 -24.68
C ALA A 312 -8.13 11.63 -24.98
N PRO A 313 -9.44 11.67 -24.66
CA PRO A 313 -10.25 12.87 -24.86
C PRO A 313 -9.95 13.95 -23.79
N ARG A 314 -9.78 15.20 -24.21
CA ARG A 314 -9.53 16.37 -23.34
C ARG A 314 -10.48 16.48 -22.16
N ARG A 315 -11.78 16.23 -22.37
CA ARG A 315 -12.78 16.26 -21.30
C ARG A 315 -12.42 15.29 -20.18
N LEU A 316 -11.96 14.09 -20.53
CA LEU A 316 -11.60 13.06 -19.55
C LEU A 316 -10.27 13.39 -18.85
N LEU A 317 -9.28 13.92 -19.58
CA LEU A 317 -8.01 14.38 -19.00
C LEU A 317 -8.20 15.57 -18.04
N ARG A 318 -9.24 16.38 -18.23
CA ARG A 318 -9.60 17.47 -17.32
C ARG A 318 -10.36 17.00 -16.07
N THR A 319 -11.12 15.92 -16.16
CA THR A 319 -11.96 15.43 -15.04
C THR A 319 -11.28 14.38 -14.19
N HIS A 320 -10.27 13.69 -14.72
CA HIS A 320 -9.61 12.58 -14.03
C HIS A 320 -8.09 12.68 -14.15
N PRO A 321 -7.36 12.73 -13.01
CA PRO A 321 -5.90 12.80 -13.05
C PRO A 321 -5.33 11.47 -13.55
N VAL A 322 -4.46 11.50 -14.56
CA VAL A 322 -3.86 10.30 -15.18
C VAL A 322 -3.05 9.50 -14.16
N VAL A 323 -2.38 10.19 -13.24
CA VAL A 323 -1.67 9.62 -12.09
C VAL A 323 -2.20 10.24 -10.82
N THR A 324 -2.34 9.44 -9.79
CA THR A 324 -2.83 9.82 -8.46
C THR A 324 -2.09 9.02 -7.40
N THR A 325 -2.46 9.20 -6.13
CA THR A 325 -1.96 8.38 -5.02
C THR A 325 -3.11 7.71 -4.31
N VAL A 326 -2.84 6.54 -3.75
CA VAL A 326 -3.78 5.78 -2.90
C VAL A 326 -3.03 5.38 -1.65
N ALA A 327 -3.44 5.92 -0.50
CA ALA A 327 -2.72 5.76 0.77
C ALA A 327 -1.20 6.06 0.66
N GLY A 328 -0.83 7.07 -0.14
CA GLY A 328 0.56 7.47 -0.40
C GLY A 328 1.32 6.67 -1.45
N ARG A 329 0.75 5.60 -2.01
CA ARG A 329 1.37 4.85 -3.12
C ARG A 329 0.93 5.43 -4.46
N ALA A 330 1.87 5.67 -5.38
CA ALA A 330 1.56 6.17 -6.71
C ALA A 330 0.75 5.14 -7.53
N ALA A 331 -0.29 5.60 -8.21
CA ALA A 331 -1.15 4.79 -9.05
C ALA A 331 -1.49 5.53 -10.35
N ALA A 332 -1.47 4.81 -11.47
CA ALA A 332 -1.80 5.35 -12.78
C ALA A 332 -3.05 4.70 -13.38
N ASP A 333 -3.76 5.46 -14.21
CA ASP A 333 -4.93 4.97 -14.93
C ASP A 333 -4.50 4.11 -16.12
N LEU A 334 -4.60 2.80 -15.93
CA LEU A 334 -4.13 1.80 -16.89
C LEU A 334 -4.88 1.88 -18.22
N ARG A 335 -6.11 2.41 -18.25
CA ARG A 335 -6.83 2.60 -19.52
C ARG A 335 -6.38 3.84 -20.26
N LEU A 336 -6.13 4.94 -19.53
CA LEU A 336 -5.63 6.16 -20.14
C LEU A 336 -4.22 5.99 -20.70
N LEU A 337 -3.39 5.22 -20.00
CA LEU A 337 -2.06 4.83 -20.47
C LEU A 337 -2.08 3.75 -21.58
N GLY A 338 -3.25 3.19 -21.91
CA GLY A 338 -3.38 2.15 -22.93
C GLY A 338 -2.86 0.77 -22.54
N ILE A 339 -2.52 0.57 -21.26
CA ILE A 339 -2.03 -0.70 -20.69
C ILE A 339 -3.17 -1.73 -20.59
N ALA A 340 -4.39 -1.27 -20.25
CA ALA A 340 -5.56 -2.12 -20.12
C ALA A 340 -6.50 -2.03 -21.34
N PRO A 341 -7.06 -3.16 -21.83
CA PRO A 341 -7.96 -3.16 -22.98
C PRO A 341 -9.29 -2.42 -22.68
N PRO A 342 -9.97 -1.90 -23.72
CA PRO A 342 -11.24 -1.19 -23.55
C PRO A 342 -12.34 -2.12 -23.03
N ARG A 343 -13.27 -1.57 -22.24
CA ARG A 343 -14.39 -2.31 -21.61
C ARG A 343 -15.24 -3.10 -22.62
N HIS A 344 -15.42 -2.59 -23.83
CA HIS A 344 -16.20 -3.23 -24.89
C HIS A 344 -15.37 -3.30 -26.18
N ARG A 345 -14.65 -4.41 -26.39
CA ARG A 345 -13.75 -4.59 -27.55
C ARG A 345 -14.47 -4.45 -28.90
N LEU A 346 -15.71 -4.95 -29.01
CA LEU A 346 -16.52 -4.86 -30.23
C LEU A 346 -16.97 -3.41 -30.51
N LEU A 347 -17.52 -2.71 -29.52
CA LEU A 347 -17.92 -1.30 -29.66
C LEU A 347 -16.72 -0.36 -29.90
N ALA A 348 -15.55 -0.69 -29.35
CA ALA A 348 -14.33 0.07 -29.59
C ALA A 348 -13.79 -0.07 -31.03
N ARG A 349 -14.06 -1.18 -31.72
CA ARG A 349 -13.73 -1.36 -33.15
C ARG A 349 -14.64 -0.55 -34.08
N VAL A 350 -15.89 -0.33 -33.68
CA VAL A 350 -16.89 0.38 -34.48
C VAL A 350 -16.89 1.89 -34.20
N ASN A 351 -16.34 2.34 -33.06
CA ASN A 351 -16.26 3.76 -32.72
C ASN A 351 -15.16 4.46 -33.55
N PRO A 352 -15.50 5.39 -34.47
CA PRO A 352 -14.51 6.08 -35.29
C PRO A 352 -13.75 7.17 -34.52
N LEU A 353 -14.24 7.61 -33.36
CA LEU A 353 -13.69 8.77 -32.64
C LEU A 353 -12.24 8.59 -32.13
N PRO A 354 -11.78 7.42 -31.65
CA PRO A 354 -10.37 7.20 -31.33
C PRO A 354 -9.50 7.16 -32.59
N GLY A 355 -9.99 6.55 -33.68
CA GLY A 355 -9.30 6.51 -34.97
C GLY A 355 -9.14 7.90 -35.58
N ALA A 356 -10.21 8.69 -35.64
CA ALA A 356 -10.19 10.07 -36.12
C ALA A 356 -9.33 11.00 -35.25
N ARG A 357 -9.32 10.82 -33.93
CA ARG A 357 -8.41 11.56 -33.03
C ARG A 357 -6.95 11.20 -33.27
N ARG A 358 -6.63 9.91 -33.39
CA ARG A 358 -5.29 9.44 -33.74
C ARG A 358 -4.88 9.87 -35.14
N LEU A 359 -5.81 9.98 -36.09
CA LEU A 359 -5.55 10.44 -37.46
C LEU A 359 -5.31 11.96 -37.52
N ALA A 360 -6.12 12.75 -36.82
CA ALA A 360 -5.90 14.19 -36.66
C ALA A 360 -4.62 14.49 -35.86
N ALA A 361 -4.32 13.65 -34.87
CA ALA A 361 -3.04 13.67 -34.17
C ALA A 361 -1.91 13.17 -35.07
N ALA A 362 -2.11 12.23 -36.00
CA ALA A 362 -1.06 11.62 -36.83
C ALA A 362 -0.27 12.67 -37.63
N TRP A 363 -0.91 13.75 -38.06
CA TRP A 363 -0.21 14.85 -38.74
C TRP A 363 0.60 15.75 -37.78
N ARG A 364 0.14 15.91 -36.54
CA ARG A 364 0.89 16.60 -35.47
C ARG A 364 2.02 15.72 -34.94
N THR A 365 1.74 14.45 -34.65
CA THR A 365 2.70 13.47 -34.16
C THR A 365 3.72 13.11 -35.23
N GLY A 366 3.38 13.06 -36.52
CA GLY A 366 4.36 12.84 -37.58
C GLY A 366 5.41 13.95 -37.71
N ARG A 367 5.02 15.22 -37.52
CA ARG A 367 5.95 16.35 -37.44
C ARG A 367 6.68 16.39 -36.10
N LEU A 368 5.96 16.13 -35.01
CA LEU A 368 6.53 16.05 -33.67
C LEU A 368 7.58 14.94 -33.57
N THR A 369 7.36 13.74 -34.08
CA THR A 369 8.34 12.64 -34.07
C THR A 369 9.68 13.07 -34.68
N ARG A 370 9.67 13.93 -35.70
CA ARG A 370 10.90 14.48 -36.30
C ARG A 370 11.54 15.58 -35.45
N ALA A 371 10.75 16.46 -34.84
CA ALA A 371 11.24 17.60 -34.05
C ALA A 371 11.50 17.25 -32.56
N LEU A 372 10.95 16.15 -32.06
CA LEU A 372 10.96 15.76 -30.66
C LEU A 372 12.39 15.54 -30.12
N PRO A 373 13.32 14.92 -30.86
CA PRO A 373 14.71 14.83 -30.41
C PRO A 373 15.33 16.21 -30.17
N ASP A 374 15.14 17.16 -31.09
CA ASP A 374 15.69 18.52 -30.96
C ASP A 374 15.03 19.28 -29.81
N LEU A 375 13.70 19.21 -29.69
CA LEU A 375 12.98 19.81 -28.56
C LEU A 375 13.40 19.25 -27.20
N ALA A 376 13.69 17.95 -27.15
CA ALA A 376 14.18 17.30 -25.94
C ALA A 376 15.62 17.74 -25.62
N LEU A 377 16.47 17.86 -26.64
CA LEU A 377 17.83 18.39 -26.49
C LEU A 377 17.81 19.82 -25.96
N ASP A 378 17.02 20.71 -26.57
CA ASP A 378 16.85 22.10 -26.15
C ASP A 378 16.39 22.18 -24.68
N LEU A 379 15.35 21.41 -24.32
CA LEU A 379 14.85 21.36 -22.95
C LEU A 379 15.92 20.87 -21.97
N THR A 380 16.68 19.82 -22.31
CA THR A 380 17.75 19.34 -21.43
C THR A 380 18.88 20.36 -21.30
N ALA A 381 19.24 21.05 -22.39
CA ALA A 381 20.27 22.09 -22.37
C ALA A 381 19.86 23.31 -21.52
N ASP A 382 18.61 23.74 -21.61
CA ASP A 382 18.08 24.81 -20.77
C ASP A 382 18.04 24.44 -19.28
N ILE A 383 17.69 23.18 -18.97
CA ILE A 383 17.72 22.65 -17.60
C ILE A 383 19.16 22.61 -17.08
N ASP A 384 20.09 22.07 -17.86
CA ASP A 384 21.49 21.97 -17.47
C ASP A 384 22.09 23.34 -17.20
N ARG A 385 21.82 24.31 -18.09
CA ARG A 385 22.24 25.72 -17.90
C ARG A 385 21.66 26.28 -16.61
N ARG A 386 20.36 26.12 -16.39
CA ARG A 386 19.68 26.65 -15.19
C ARG A 386 20.21 26.00 -13.92
N LEU A 387 20.48 24.70 -13.93
CA LEU A 387 21.08 23.98 -12.79
C LEU A 387 22.50 24.49 -12.50
N ALA A 388 23.32 24.71 -13.52
CA ALA A 388 24.68 25.23 -13.37
C ALA A 388 24.71 26.67 -12.83
N GLU A 389 23.72 27.50 -13.20
CA GLU A 389 23.58 28.88 -12.74
C GLU A 389 22.89 29.00 -11.36
N THR A 390 22.35 27.90 -10.82
CA THR A 390 21.59 27.95 -9.56
C THR A 390 22.56 28.07 -8.37
N PRO A 391 22.45 29.15 -7.55
CA PRO A 391 23.26 29.30 -6.33
C PRO A 391 23.00 28.19 -5.30
N ALA A 392 23.90 28.06 -4.33
CA ALA A 392 23.68 27.13 -3.23
C ALA A 392 22.39 27.50 -2.47
N PRO A 393 21.56 26.54 -2.01
CA PRO A 393 20.31 26.86 -1.32
C PRO A 393 20.45 27.81 -0.14
N ALA A 394 21.58 27.75 0.57
CA ALA A 394 21.90 28.62 1.70
C ALA A 394 22.08 30.10 1.31
N GLU A 395 22.41 30.39 0.05
CA GLU A 395 22.66 31.74 -0.48
C GLU A 395 21.37 32.42 -0.97
N LEU A 396 20.31 31.65 -1.20
CA LEU A 396 19.05 32.14 -1.77
C LEU A 396 18.21 32.90 -0.73
N SER A 397 17.51 33.96 -1.13
CA SER A 397 16.47 34.56 -0.27
C SER A 397 15.25 33.63 -0.16
N ARG A 398 14.34 33.88 0.79
CA ARG A 398 13.09 33.09 0.90
C ARG A 398 12.23 33.21 -0.37
N ALA A 399 12.21 34.39 -0.99
CA ALA A 399 11.49 34.63 -2.23
C ALA A 399 12.11 33.84 -3.40
N ASP A 400 13.45 33.87 -3.53
CA ASP A 400 14.16 33.13 -4.57
C ASP A 400 14.01 31.62 -4.42
N LEU A 401 14.01 31.11 -3.18
CA LEU A 401 13.70 29.70 -2.88
C LEU A 401 12.30 29.32 -3.37
N ALA A 402 11.30 30.15 -3.07
CA ALA A 402 9.92 29.91 -3.48
C ALA A 402 9.77 29.93 -5.01
N ASP A 403 10.43 30.87 -5.70
CA ASP A 403 10.45 30.95 -7.16
C ASP A 403 11.17 29.77 -7.82
N LEU A 404 12.31 29.36 -7.26
CA LEU A 404 13.04 28.20 -7.75
C LEU A 404 12.23 26.91 -7.53
N LEU A 405 11.57 26.73 -6.38
CA LEU A 405 10.65 25.63 -6.14
C LEU A 405 9.48 25.63 -7.14
N ARG A 406 8.90 26.79 -7.46
CA ARG A 406 7.85 26.91 -8.48
C ARG A 406 8.36 26.49 -9.86
N TRP A 407 9.56 26.95 -10.23
CA TRP A 407 10.22 26.58 -11.48
C TRP A 407 10.47 25.06 -11.58
N THR A 408 11.02 24.42 -10.53
CA THR A 408 11.29 22.97 -10.55
C THR A 408 10.02 22.15 -10.83
N ARG A 409 8.87 22.53 -10.26
CA ARG A 409 7.59 21.85 -10.54
C ARG A 409 7.08 22.05 -11.96
N ALA A 410 7.37 23.19 -12.59
CA ALA A 410 7.06 23.44 -13.99
C ALA A 410 7.99 22.63 -14.91
N ALA A 411 9.30 22.64 -14.60
CA ALA A 411 10.32 21.87 -15.31
C ALA A 411 10.01 20.36 -15.31
N LEU A 412 9.65 19.79 -14.14
CA LEU A 412 9.24 18.38 -14.05
C LEU A 412 8.04 18.06 -14.95
N ALA A 413 7.03 18.93 -15.00
CA ALA A 413 5.87 18.69 -15.85
C ALA A 413 6.24 18.67 -17.34
N ALA A 414 7.12 19.57 -17.78
CA ALA A 414 7.64 19.59 -19.15
C ALA A 414 8.48 18.36 -19.48
N LEU A 415 9.40 17.99 -18.58
CA LEU A 415 10.23 16.80 -18.70
C LEU A 415 9.41 15.51 -18.79
N HIS A 416 8.42 15.31 -17.90
CA HIS A 416 7.55 14.14 -17.94
C HIS A 416 6.71 14.06 -19.22
N ALA A 417 6.27 15.21 -19.75
CA ALA A 417 5.55 15.24 -21.02
C ALA A 417 6.44 14.77 -22.18
N GLN A 418 7.66 15.30 -22.25
CA GLN A 418 8.65 14.95 -23.27
C GLN A 418 9.12 13.50 -23.15
N GLU A 419 9.36 13.00 -21.93
CA GLU A 419 9.75 11.60 -21.69
C GLU A 419 8.65 10.63 -22.15
N ALA A 420 7.39 10.92 -21.83
CA ALA A 420 6.26 10.10 -22.24
C ALA A 420 6.05 10.12 -23.75
N LEU A 421 6.21 11.29 -24.40
CA LEU A 421 6.14 11.41 -25.86
C LEU A 421 7.30 10.67 -26.54
N ALA A 422 8.51 10.78 -25.99
CA ALA A 422 9.69 10.09 -26.50
C ALA A 422 9.50 8.57 -26.45
N GLY A 423 9.03 8.04 -25.32
CA GLY A 423 8.72 6.62 -25.18
C GLY A 423 7.58 6.12 -26.07
N ALA A 424 6.65 7.00 -26.46
CA ALA A 424 5.52 6.63 -27.33
C ALA A 424 5.84 6.75 -28.83
N LEU A 425 6.71 7.68 -29.23
CA LEU A 425 6.89 8.08 -30.62
C LEU A 425 8.26 7.73 -31.20
N LEU A 426 9.31 7.65 -30.39
CA LEU A 426 10.66 7.37 -30.86
C LEU A 426 10.92 5.86 -30.80
N ARG A 427 11.65 5.36 -31.80
CA ARG A 427 12.21 4.00 -31.76
C ARG A 427 13.55 4.09 -31.03
N GLU A 428 13.70 3.36 -29.93
CA GLU A 428 14.97 3.27 -29.22
C GLU A 428 16.01 2.60 -30.14
N SER A 429 17.08 3.33 -30.47
CA SER A 429 18.13 2.90 -31.39
C SER A 429 19.43 2.46 -30.69
N SER A 430 19.52 2.64 -29.38
CA SER A 430 20.72 2.43 -28.56
C SER A 430 20.41 1.48 -27.41
N THR A 431 21.36 0.61 -27.09
CA THR A 431 21.28 -0.36 -25.98
C THR A 431 21.78 0.19 -24.65
N ARG A 432 22.33 1.42 -24.60
CA ARG A 432 22.86 2.01 -23.36
C ARG A 432 21.77 2.72 -22.57
N THR A 433 21.82 2.58 -21.26
CA THR A 433 20.89 3.19 -20.31
C THR A 433 21.60 4.16 -19.38
N ALA A 434 20.84 5.07 -18.76
CA ALA A 434 21.40 5.91 -17.71
C ALA A 434 21.89 5.06 -16.51
N ALA A 435 21.25 3.92 -16.21
CA ALA A 435 21.71 3.02 -15.17
C ALA A 435 23.03 2.33 -15.48
N SER A 436 23.28 1.88 -16.73
CA SER A 436 24.55 1.24 -17.03
C SER A 436 25.71 2.23 -16.90
N ALA A 437 25.53 3.47 -17.38
CA ALA A 437 26.47 4.56 -17.14
C ALA A 437 26.64 4.87 -15.64
N ALA A 438 25.54 4.87 -14.89
CA ALA A 438 25.54 5.09 -13.44
C ALA A 438 26.26 3.98 -12.66
N LEU A 439 26.08 2.71 -13.03
CA LEU A 439 26.75 1.57 -12.41
C LEU A 439 28.25 1.61 -12.65
N ALA A 440 28.67 1.98 -13.87
CA ALA A 440 30.08 2.17 -14.21
C ALA A 440 30.71 3.29 -13.37
N ALA A 441 30.07 4.46 -13.33
CA ALA A 441 30.52 5.59 -12.52
C ALA A 441 30.55 5.25 -11.02
N LEU A 442 29.53 4.57 -10.51
CA LEU A 442 29.45 4.13 -9.13
C LEU A 442 30.61 3.18 -8.78
N ALA A 443 30.88 2.18 -9.62
CA ALA A 443 31.98 1.24 -9.40
C ALA A 443 33.35 1.92 -9.41
N GLU A 444 33.57 2.84 -10.36
CA GLU A 444 34.80 3.62 -10.46
C GLU A 444 35.01 4.49 -9.20
N CYS A 445 34.03 5.32 -8.84
CA CYS A 445 34.18 6.20 -7.68
C CYS A 445 34.29 5.42 -6.34
N ARG A 446 33.61 4.27 -6.22
CA ARG A 446 33.76 3.38 -5.05
C ARG A 446 35.17 2.77 -4.97
N SER A 447 35.79 2.42 -6.09
CA SER A 447 37.18 1.94 -6.12
C SER A 447 38.19 3.00 -5.64
N GLN A 448 37.81 4.28 -5.72
CA GLN A 448 38.59 5.41 -5.21
C GLN A 448 38.29 5.74 -3.73
N GLY A 449 37.40 4.98 -3.07
CA GLY A 449 37.04 5.18 -1.67
C GLY A 449 36.10 6.36 -1.40
N LEU A 450 35.44 6.92 -2.43
CA LEU A 450 34.57 8.08 -2.29
C LEU A 450 33.27 7.75 -1.54
N THR A 451 32.81 8.72 -0.74
CA THR A 451 31.52 8.67 -0.03
C THR A 451 30.35 8.96 -0.98
N ASP A 452 29.14 8.54 -0.62
CA ASP A 452 27.93 8.74 -1.46
C ASP A 452 27.73 10.22 -1.84
N ALA A 453 28.03 11.15 -0.93
CA ALA A 453 27.90 12.58 -1.17
C ALA A 453 28.90 13.07 -2.22
N GLU A 454 30.16 12.63 -2.13
CA GLU A 454 31.21 12.96 -3.11
C GLU A 454 30.90 12.36 -4.48
N ILE A 455 30.43 11.11 -4.52
CA ILE A 455 30.04 10.43 -5.77
C ILE A 455 28.91 11.19 -6.45
N VAL A 456 27.87 11.57 -5.71
CA VAL A 456 26.71 12.29 -6.28
C VAL A 456 27.11 13.67 -6.78
N ALA A 457 28.03 14.35 -6.09
CA ALA A 457 28.55 15.65 -6.51
C ALA A 457 29.43 15.56 -7.77
N GLY A 458 30.30 14.55 -7.87
CA GLY A 458 31.22 14.39 -9.01
C GLY A 458 30.60 13.68 -10.22
N ALA A 459 29.65 12.77 -10.00
CA ALA A 459 29.05 11.93 -11.04
C ALA A 459 27.53 11.80 -10.84
N PRO A 460 26.73 12.88 -11.05
CA PRO A 460 25.29 12.90 -10.75
C PRO A 460 24.46 11.93 -11.60
N VAL A 461 25.06 11.27 -12.60
CA VAL A 461 24.45 10.12 -13.30
C VAL A 461 24.04 9.00 -12.35
N VAL A 462 24.73 8.84 -11.20
CA VAL A 462 24.40 7.82 -10.19
C VAL A 462 23.00 7.97 -9.58
N LEU A 463 22.38 9.15 -9.68
CA LEU A 463 21.01 9.39 -9.23
C LEU A 463 19.96 8.61 -10.04
N ALA A 464 20.35 8.04 -11.19
CA ALA A 464 19.50 7.09 -11.94
C ALA A 464 19.26 5.77 -11.17
N LEU A 465 20.12 5.43 -10.21
CA LEU A 465 20.03 4.18 -9.44
C LEU A 465 19.21 4.30 -8.14
N THR A 466 18.72 5.49 -7.83
CA THR A 466 18.01 5.75 -6.58
C THR A 466 16.67 6.45 -6.83
N PRO A 467 15.59 6.06 -6.14
CA PRO A 467 14.34 6.82 -6.15
C PRO A 467 14.50 8.14 -5.39
N PRO A 468 13.64 9.15 -5.63
CA PRO A 468 13.65 10.38 -4.82
C PRO A 468 13.18 10.06 -3.40
N ASN A 469 13.75 10.75 -2.42
CA ASN A 469 13.34 10.63 -1.02
C ASN A 469 13.59 11.95 -0.29
N LEU A 470 12.58 12.49 0.37
CA LEU A 470 12.68 13.74 1.13
C LEU A 470 13.05 13.52 2.60
N THR A 471 12.72 12.35 3.16
CA THR A 471 12.78 12.09 4.60
C THR A 471 14.01 11.31 5.04
N GLY A 472 14.58 10.49 4.16
CA GLY A 472 15.75 9.64 4.41
C GLY A 472 17.03 10.21 3.79
N PRO A 473 18.21 9.78 4.28
CA PRO A 473 19.46 10.09 3.62
C PRO A 473 19.51 9.41 2.25
N LEU A 474 20.07 10.11 1.26
CA LEU A 474 20.42 9.51 -0.03
C LEU A 474 21.47 8.41 0.22
N ARG A 475 21.15 7.18 -0.16
CA ARG A 475 22.08 6.05 -0.12
C ARG A 475 22.19 5.44 -1.51
N LEU A 476 23.39 5.40 -2.06
CA LEU A 476 23.68 4.69 -3.29
C LEU A 476 23.70 3.19 -3.01
N PRO A 477 23.34 2.35 -3.99
CA PRO A 477 23.37 0.91 -3.79
C PRO A 477 24.79 0.41 -3.46
N PRO A 478 24.92 -0.69 -2.70
CA PRO A 478 26.21 -1.32 -2.49
C PRO A 478 26.72 -1.91 -3.81
N THR A 479 28.03 -1.81 -4.04
CA THR A 479 28.73 -2.59 -5.07
C THR A 479 29.11 -3.93 -4.43
N GLY A 480 28.72 -5.07 -5.03
CA GLY A 480 29.09 -6.38 -4.51
C GLY A 480 30.61 -6.53 -4.31
N GLN A 481 31.03 -7.17 -3.22
CA GLN A 481 32.45 -7.39 -2.88
C GLN A 481 33.13 -8.48 -3.72
N ASP A 482 32.41 -9.13 -4.65
CA ASP A 482 32.99 -10.18 -5.47
C ASP A 482 33.72 -9.57 -6.68
N GLY A 483 35.03 -9.42 -6.52
CA GLY A 483 35.95 -9.15 -7.61
C GLY A 483 35.81 -10.19 -8.74
N HIS A 484 36.07 -9.74 -9.97
CA HIS A 484 36.27 -10.52 -11.18
C HIS A 484 35.04 -11.18 -11.82
N LYS A 485 34.37 -10.41 -12.69
CA LYS A 485 34.16 -10.71 -14.13
C LYS A 485 33.37 -9.58 -14.79
N GLN A 486 34.02 -8.43 -14.99
CA GLN A 486 33.56 -7.51 -16.04
C GLN A 486 33.97 -8.11 -17.38
N ALA A 487 32.98 -8.40 -18.22
CA ALA A 487 33.19 -8.66 -19.64
C ALA A 487 33.95 -7.47 -20.23
N GLY A 488 35.06 -7.75 -20.92
CA GLY A 488 36.01 -6.77 -21.46
C GLY A 488 35.39 -5.82 -22.48
N GLY A 489 34.75 -4.76 -22.01
CA GLY A 489 34.56 -3.52 -22.74
C GLY A 489 35.62 -2.54 -22.26
N THR A 490 36.55 -2.17 -23.13
CA THR A 490 37.58 -1.17 -22.89
C THR A 490 36.98 0.09 -22.27
N ALA A 491 37.46 0.47 -21.09
CA ALA A 491 37.25 1.76 -20.46
C ALA A 491 37.73 2.85 -21.43
N THR A 492 36.81 3.38 -22.22
CA THR A 492 37.04 4.45 -23.18
C THR A 492 35.89 5.44 -23.01
N ASP A 493 36.23 6.58 -22.42
CA ASP A 493 35.51 7.85 -22.48
C ASP A 493 34.04 7.82 -22.00
N THR A 494 33.84 7.64 -20.69
CA THR A 494 32.53 7.61 -20.02
C THR A 494 31.88 9.00 -19.86
N SER A 495 32.60 10.10 -20.07
CA SER A 495 32.09 11.47 -19.89
C SER A 495 31.47 12.11 -21.14
N HIS A 496 31.61 11.52 -22.34
CA HIS A 496 31.22 12.19 -23.59
C HIS A 496 30.31 11.41 -24.56
N LEU A 497 29.87 10.20 -24.23
CA LEU A 497 28.99 9.42 -25.11
C LEU A 497 27.50 9.69 -24.82
N ALA A 498 26.80 10.29 -25.78
CA ALA A 498 25.42 10.77 -25.63
C ALA A 498 24.40 9.67 -25.26
N LEU A 499 23.69 9.87 -24.16
CA LEU A 499 22.56 9.02 -23.76
C LEU A 499 21.41 9.14 -24.78
N PRO A 500 20.59 8.08 -24.98
CA PRO A 500 19.35 8.18 -25.73
C PRO A 500 18.46 9.31 -25.20
N THR A 501 17.70 9.97 -26.08
CA THR A 501 16.85 11.12 -25.74
C THR A 501 15.99 10.87 -24.50
N ARG A 502 15.34 9.71 -24.43
CA ARG A 502 14.46 9.35 -23.31
C ARG A 502 15.22 9.16 -21.99
N GLU A 503 16.39 8.53 -22.05
CA GLU A 503 17.25 8.32 -20.87
C GLU A 503 17.87 9.64 -20.39
N SER A 504 18.23 10.54 -21.31
CA SER A 504 18.66 11.90 -20.99
C SER A 504 17.58 12.69 -20.23
N LEU A 505 16.33 12.64 -20.70
CA LEU A 505 15.18 13.27 -20.03
C LEU A 505 14.94 12.69 -18.63
N ARG A 506 14.99 11.35 -18.49
CA ARG A 506 14.85 10.66 -17.18
C ARG A 506 15.92 11.09 -16.20
N LEU A 507 17.16 11.26 -16.65
CA LEU A 507 18.24 11.72 -15.80
C LEU A 507 18.01 13.16 -15.30
N ARG A 508 17.56 14.08 -16.18
CA ARG A 508 17.23 15.45 -15.77
C ARG A 508 16.03 15.49 -14.80
N ILE A 509 15.05 14.59 -14.96
CA ILE A 509 13.97 14.41 -13.96
C ILE A 509 14.58 14.08 -12.59
N ARG A 510 15.53 13.15 -12.51
CA ARG A 510 16.20 12.80 -11.25
C ARG A 510 17.00 13.96 -10.66
N TRP A 511 17.69 14.75 -11.49
CA TRP A 511 18.44 15.93 -11.03
C TRP A 511 17.52 17.00 -10.46
N ILE A 512 16.39 17.28 -11.11
CA ILE A 512 15.40 18.24 -10.58
C ILE A 512 14.79 17.73 -9.27
N HIS A 513 14.51 16.43 -9.13
CA HIS A 513 14.09 15.86 -7.86
C HIS A 513 15.13 16.08 -6.76
N GLN A 514 16.42 15.87 -7.05
CA GLN A 514 17.49 16.09 -6.07
C GLN A 514 17.62 17.57 -5.68
N LEU A 515 17.50 18.48 -6.65
CA LEU A 515 17.46 19.92 -6.36
C LEU A 515 16.28 20.25 -5.42
N GLN A 516 15.08 19.72 -5.69
CA GLN A 516 13.92 19.92 -4.81
C GLN A 516 14.19 19.44 -3.38
N VAL A 517 14.83 18.28 -3.20
CA VAL A 517 15.22 17.78 -1.87
C VAL A 517 16.13 18.79 -1.16
N HIS A 518 17.17 19.31 -1.84
CA HIS A 518 18.07 20.30 -1.26
C HIS A 518 17.34 21.61 -0.88
N LEU A 519 16.45 22.11 -1.74
CA LEU A 519 15.69 23.34 -1.49
C LEU A 519 14.72 23.18 -0.32
N VAL A 520 14.05 22.03 -0.21
CA VAL A 520 13.12 21.76 0.88
C VAL A 520 13.86 21.53 2.20
N HIS A 521 15.01 20.85 2.18
CA HIS A 521 15.86 20.69 3.37
C HIS A 521 16.37 22.04 3.88
N ASP A 522 16.77 22.93 2.98
CA ASP A 522 17.15 24.29 3.36
C ASP A 522 15.97 25.09 3.93
N THR A 523 14.80 24.96 3.32
CA THR A 523 13.56 25.56 3.84
C THR A 523 13.25 25.03 5.23
N ALA A 524 13.36 23.71 5.46
CA ALA A 524 13.13 23.07 6.76
C ALA A 524 14.07 23.63 7.83
N ARG A 525 15.36 23.83 7.51
CA ARG A 525 16.32 24.48 8.42
C ARG A 525 15.90 25.90 8.78
N ARG A 526 15.46 26.71 7.81
CA ARG A 526 15.04 28.11 8.03
C ARG A 526 13.78 28.27 8.87
N ILE A 527 12.91 27.28 8.86
CA ILE A 527 11.64 27.26 9.61
C ILE A 527 11.69 26.31 10.81
N THR A 528 12.88 25.83 11.16
CA THR A 528 13.17 25.01 12.35
C THR A 528 12.38 23.69 12.41
N LEU A 529 12.10 23.09 11.25
CA LEU A 529 11.48 21.77 11.13
C LEU A 529 12.50 20.69 10.77
N SER A 530 12.25 19.46 11.26
CA SER A 530 13.00 18.29 10.80
C SER A 530 12.64 17.94 9.35
N HIS A 531 13.52 17.19 8.65
CA HIS A 531 13.23 16.70 7.30
C HIS A 531 11.97 15.81 7.25
N ARG A 532 11.67 15.10 8.35
CA ARG A 532 10.44 14.31 8.47
C ARG A 532 9.22 15.20 8.62
N ALA A 533 9.29 16.24 9.45
CA ALA A 533 8.17 17.15 9.69
C ALA A 533 7.83 18.00 8.47
N VAL A 534 8.84 18.52 7.75
CA VAL A 534 8.61 19.33 6.53
C VAL A 534 7.91 18.52 5.44
N ALA A 535 8.17 17.21 5.35
CA ALA A 535 7.54 16.32 4.37
C ALA A 535 6.02 16.14 4.61
N LEU A 536 5.51 16.47 5.81
CA LEU A 536 4.09 16.40 6.18
C LEU A 536 3.30 17.66 5.79
N LEU A 537 3.98 18.70 5.31
CA LEU A 537 3.33 19.89 4.79
C LEU A 537 2.70 19.60 3.42
N ARG A 538 1.66 20.34 3.07
CA ARG A 538 1.21 20.49 1.68
C ARG A 538 2.04 21.56 0.98
N TRP A 539 2.10 21.50 -0.34
CA TRP A 539 2.80 22.49 -1.16
C TRP A 539 2.38 23.94 -0.85
N HIS A 540 1.08 24.19 -0.68
CA HIS A 540 0.61 25.53 -0.37
C HIS A 540 1.08 25.99 1.01
N GLU A 541 1.17 25.10 2.00
CA GLU A 541 1.67 25.42 3.34
C GLU A 541 3.15 25.77 3.27
N LEU A 542 3.96 24.97 2.57
CA LEU A 542 5.40 25.24 2.36
C LEU A 542 5.63 26.62 1.76
N LEU A 543 4.90 26.95 0.68
CA LEU A 543 5.02 28.26 0.02
C LEU A 543 4.55 29.40 0.94
N SER A 544 3.39 29.26 1.59
CA SER A 544 2.89 30.29 2.50
C SER A 544 3.88 30.56 3.65
N THR A 545 4.54 29.53 4.18
CA THR A 545 5.57 29.72 5.21
C THR A 545 6.82 30.42 4.68
N LEU A 546 7.25 30.14 3.44
CA LEU A 546 8.31 30.89 2.78
C LEU A 546 7.93 32.37 2.58
N ASP A 547 6.66 32.63 2.28
CA ASP A 547 6.09 33.99 2.17
C ASP A 547 5.83 34.66 3.53
N GLY A 548 6.18 34.01 4.65
CA GLY A 548 6.14 34.57 6.01
C GLY A 548 4.89 34.23 6.84
N ALA A 549 3.98 33.41 6.33
CA ALA A 549 2.85 32.91 7.11
C ALA A 549 3.32 31.95 8.22
N PRO A 550 2.60 31.88 9.36
CA PRO A 550 2.92 30.91 10.40
C PRO A 550 2.74 29.47 9.91
N LEU A 551 3.47 28.54 10.52
CA LEU A 551 3.27 27.11 10.29
C LEU A 551 1.85 26.68 10.71
N PRO A 552 1.26 25.66 10.06
CA PRO A 552 0.00 25.08 10.52
C PRO A 552 0.10 24.62 11.97
N ALA A 553 -0.87 24.99 12.81
CA ALA A 553 -0.85 24.70 14.25
C ALA A 553 -0.83 23.19 14.57
N ASP A 554 -1.36 22.37 13.67
CA ASP A 554 -1.44 20.92 13.79
C ASP A 554 -0.17 20.20 13.29
N VAL A 555 0.80 20.88 12.67
CA VAL A 555 1.96 20.23 12.01
C VAL A 555 2.75 19.32 12.96
N ALA A 556 2.88 19.72 14.23
CA ALA A 556 3.59 18.94 15.25
C ALA A 556 2.84 17.65 15.65
N GLN A 557 1.53 17.59 15.41
CA GLN A 557 0.67 16.44 15.72
C GLN A 557 0.49 15.51 14.50
N ARG A 558 0.89 15.96 13.30
CA ARG A 558 0.81 15.14 12.09
C ARG A 558 1.80 13.99 12.19
N LEU A 559 1.32 12.78 11.93
CA LEU A 559 2.14 11.59 11.88
C LEU A 559 2.50 11.25 10.42
N PRO A 560 3.73 10.77 10.15
CA PRO A 560 4.07 10.22 8.84
C PRO A 560 3.14 9.09 8.45
N ARG A 561 2.86 8.98 7.15
CA ARG A 561 2.09 7.84 6.67
C ARG A 561 2.83 6.53 6.95
N PRO A 562 2.15 5.50 7.49
CA PRO A 562 2.76 4.21 7.72
C PRO A 562 3.15 3.59 6.37
N ASP A 563 4.18 2.74 6.37
CA ASP A 563 4.52 1.96 5.20
C ASP A 563 3.45 0.91 4.92
N ASN A 564 2.59 1.22 3.95
CA ASN A 564 1.48 0.35 3.56
C ASN A 564 1.96 -0.72 2.56
N PRO A 565 1.34 -1.89 2.49
CA PRO A 565 1.66 -2.90 1.48
C PRO A 565 1.53 -2.34 0.05
N PRO A 566 2.24 -2.92 -0.93
CA PRO A 566 2.16 -2.47 -2.32
C PRO A 566 0.73 -2.62 -2.87
N LEU A 567 0.31 -1.65 -3.70
CA LEU A 567 -1.00 -1.70 -4.34
C LEU A 567 -1.15 -2.94 -5.23
N PRO A 568 -2.36 -3.49 -5.38
CA PRO A 568 -2.61 -4.57 -6.33
C PRO A 568 -2.25 -4.15 -7.77
N ASP A 569 -1.76 -5.08 -8.60
CA ASP A 569 -1.32 -4.78 -9.97
C ASP A 569 -2.41 -4.09 -10.82
N THR A 570 -3.66 -4.43 -10.54
CA THR A 570 -4.83 -3.79 -11.13
C THR A 570 -5.93 -3.75 -10.09
N PHE A 571 -6.47 -2.57 -9.85
CA PHE A 571 -7.56 -2.37 -8.91
C PHE A 571 -8.54 -1.32 -9.42
N ARG A 572 -9.68 -1.24 -8.77
CA ARG A 572 -10.66 -0.20 -9.05
C ARG A 572 -10.76 0.79 -7.92
N LEU A 573 -10.67 2.07 -8.29
CA LEU A 573 -10.81 3.18 -7.37
C LEU A 573 -12.18 3.82 -7.53
N ALA A 574 -12.87 4.05 -6.41
CA ALA A 574 -14.02 4.93 -6.29
C ALA A 574 -13.87 5.71 -4.98
N ASP A 575 -14.19 7.00 -5.01
CA ASP A 575 -14.11 7.90 -3.85
C ASP A 575 -12.76 7.78 -3.09
N ASP A 576 -11.66 7.75 -3.86
CA ASP A 576 -10.27 7.66 -3.38
C ASP A 576 -9.92 6.44 -2.51
N SER A 577 -10.79 5.43 -2.50
CA SER A 577 -10.59 4.17 -1.80
C SER A 577 -10.49 2.99 -2.79
N VAL A 578 -9.60 2.04 -2.49
CA VAL A 578 -9.50 0.79 -3.26
C VAL A 578 -10.79 0.00 -3.05
N VAL A 579 -11.57 -0.14 -4.11
CA VAL A 579 -12.87 -0.84 -4.07
C VAL A 579 -12.67 -2.32 -4.31
N VAL A 580 -11.75 -2.70 -5.20
CA VAL A 580 -11.58 -4.08 -5.66
C VAL A 580 -10.18 -4.27 -6.23
N ALA A 581 -9.42 -5.24 -5.74
CA ALA A 581 -8.33 -5.82 -6.51
C ALA A 581 -8.91 -6.66 -7.66
N GLU A 582 -8.63 -6.33 -8.93
CA GLU A 582 -9.05 -7.19 -10.04
C GLU A 582 -8.08 -8.38 -10.14
N ARG A 583 -8.59 -9.60 -9.91
CA ARG A 583 -7.84 -10.80 -10.29
C ARG A 583 -7.62 -10.80 -11.81
N PRO A 584 -6.44 -11.21 -12.31
CA PRO A 584 -6.21 -11.32 -13.74
C PRO A 584 -7.28 -12.23 -14.35
N ARG A 585 -8.08 -11.69 -15.28
CA ARG A 585 -9.09 -12.46 -16.01
C ARG A 585 -8.39 -13.56 -16.83
N LYS A 586 -9.02 -14.73 -16.98
CA LYS A 586 -8.63 -15.70 -18.03
C LYS A 586 -8.55 -14.95 -19.37
N GLY A 587 -7.34 -14.85 -19.95
CA GLY A 587 -7.04 -14.03 -21.14
C GLY A 587 -6.41 -12.65 -20.89
N ALA A 588 -5.79 -12.42 -19.72
CA ALA A 588 -4.86 -11.30 -19.51
C ALA A 588 -3.73 -11.32 -20.56
N ALA A 589 -3.10 -10.16 -20.82
CA ALA A 589 -1.98 -10.10 -21.75
C ALA A 589 -0.89 -11.11 -21.33
N PRO A 590 -0.35 -11.91 -22.25
CA PRO A 590 0.70 -12.86 -21.91
C PRO A 590 1.91 -12.09 -21.39
N ALA A 591 2.65 -12.72 -20.48
CA ALA A 591 3.94 -12.22 -20.03
C ALA A 591 4.84 -11.99 -21.27
N GLN A 592 5.63 -10.94 -21.25
CA GLN A 592 6.42 -10.54 -22.40
C GLN A 592 7.89 -10.83 -22.14
N GLY A 593 8.48 -11.62 -23.03
CA GLY A 593 9.92 -11.72 -23.14
C GLY A 593 10.52 -10.36 -23.52
N VAL A 594 11.47 -9.90 -22.72
CA VAL A 594 12.13 -8.60 -22.91
C VAL A 594 13.55 -8.80 -23.41
N SER A 595 14.27 -9.77 -22.87
CA SER A 595 15.66 -10.05 -23.20
C SER A 595 15.77 -11.51 -23.58
N GLY A 596 16.20 -11.79 -24.81
CA GLY A 596 16.25 -13.14 -25.35
C GLY A 596 17.16 -14.07 -24.55
N GLY A 597 16.98 -15.38 -24.75
CA GLY A 597 17.72 -16.43 -24.05
C GLY A 597 16.87 -17.23 -23.07
N ARG A 598 17.44 -18.31 -22.55
CA ARG A 598 16.82 -19.21 -21.58
C ARG A 598 17.75 -19.42 -20.41
N ALA A 599 17.18 -19.43 -19.21
CA ALA A 599 17.94 -19.72 -17.99
C ALA A 599 17.07 -20.52 -17.01
N THR A 600 17.75 -21.30 -16.18
CA THR A 600 17.16 -22.05 -15.08
C THR A 600 17.82 -21.65 -13.78
N GLY A 601 17.05 -21.57 -12.70
CA GLY A 601 17.61 -21.14 -11.42
C GLY A 601 16.61 -21.08 -10.28
N ILE A 602 17.07 -20.63 -9.12
CA ILE A 602 16.26 -20.56 -7.90
C ILE A 602 15.63 -19.17 -7.76
N ALA A 603 14.31 -19.13 -7.59
CA ALA A 603 13.57 -17.89 -7.35
C ALA A 603 14.13 -17.18 -6.10
N TRP A 604 14.42 -15.89 -6.25
CA TRP A 604 14.95 -15.03 -5.21
C TRP A 604 14.32 -13.65 -5.32
N ASP A 605 13.90 -13.05 -4.21
CA ASP A 605 13.19 -11.77 -4.20
C ASP A 605 14.10 -10.54 -4.01
N GLY A 606 15.42 -10.75 -4.04
CA GLY A 606 16.42 -9.71 -3.80
C GLY A 606 16.80 -9.53 -2.32
N ARG A 607 16.23 -10.35 -1.40
CA ARG A 607 16.47 -10.24 0.05
C ARG A 607 17.14 -11.50 0.60
N GLY A 608 17.96 -11.33 1.64
CA GLY A 608 18.71 -12.43 2.24
C GLY A 608 19.87 -12.90 1.36
N GLU A 609 20.35 -14.12 1.63
CA GLU A 609 21.45 -14.73 0.90
C GLU A 609 21.02 -15.06 -0.55
N ARG A 610 21.82 -14.63 -1.52
CA ARG A 610 21.55 -14.82 -2.95
C ARG A 610 22.04 -16.21 -3.41
N PRO A 611 21.18 -17.07 -3.98
CA PRO A 611 21.62 -18.30 -4.63
C PRO A 611 22.60 -18.04 -5.79
N GLU A 612 23.52 -18.98 -6.06
CA GLU A 612 24.45 -18.86 -7.20
C GLU A 612 23.72 -18.77 -8.55
N ASP A 613 22.64 -19.55 -8.71
CA ASP A 613 21.78 -19.58 -9.89
C ASP A 613 20.51 -18.73 -9.70
N ALA A 614 20.57 -17.62 -8.94
CA ALA A 614 19.39 -16.83 -8.59
C ALA A 614 18.61 -16.27 -9.80
N VAL A 615 17.31 -16.54 -9.83
CA VAL A 615 16.31 -15.89 -10.68
C VAL A 615 15.62 -14.79 -9.86
N LEU A 616 15.86 -13.53 -10.21
CA LEU A 616 15.27 -12.40 -9.51
C LEU A 616 13.77 -12.29 -9.83
N VAL A 617 12.91 -12.59 -8.86
CA VAL A 617 11.45 -12.49 -8.97
C VAL A 617 10.95 -11.29 -8.16
N VAL A 618 10.45 -10.27 -8.84
CA VAL A 618 10.05 -9.01 -8.20
C VAL A 618 8.67 -8.53 -8.66
N ARG A 619 8.00 -7.74 -7.83
CA ARG A 619 6.71 -7.15 -8.20
C ARG A 619 6.88 -6.04 -9.25
N THR A 620 7.78 -5.12 -8.96
CA THR A 620 8.04 -3.89 -9.74
C THR A 620 9.52 -3.78 -10.04
N LEU A 621 9.84 -3.14 -11.16
CA LEU A 621 11.21 -2.87 -11.59
C LEU A 621 11.76 -1.61 -10.90
N ASP A 622 12.09 -1.72 -9.61
CA ASP A 622 12.70 -0.64 -8.81
C ASP A 622 14.17 -0.38 -9.22
N PRO A 623 14.58 0.86 -9.53
CA PRO A 623 15.96 1.20 -9.91
C PRO A 623 17.05 0.68 -8.96
N THR A 624 16.74 0.52 -7.67
CA THR A 624 17.68 -0.01 -6.67
C THR A 624 18.10 -1.46 -6.91
N LEU A 625 17.36 -2.20 -7.74
CA LEU A 625 17.69 -3.58 -8.14
C LEU A 625 18.71 -3.64 -9.28
N ALA A 626 19.03 -2.53 -9.93
CA ALA A 626 19.97 -2.48 -11.06
C ALA A 626 21.34 -3.11 -10.77
N PRO A 627 21.97 -2.90 -9.59
CA PRO A 627 23.24 -3.55 -9.25
C PRO A 627 23.15 -5.06 -9.08
N LEU A 628 21.95 -5.62 -8.89
CA LEU A 628 21.77 -7.08 -8.76
C LEU A 628 21.78 -7.77 -10.13
N LEU A 629 21.42 -7.06 -11.20
CA LEU A 629 21.25 -7.65 -12.53
C LEU A 629 22.48 -8.39 -13.07
N PRO A 630 23.72 -7.87 -12.95
CA PRO A 630 24.91 -8.59 -13.40
C PRO A 630 25.15 -9.93 -12.69
N HIS A 631 24.47 -10.16 -11.55
CA HIS A 631 24.69 -11.29 -10.67
C HIS A 631 23.51 -12.27 -10.63
N VAL A 632 22.52 -12.14 -11.51
CA VAL A 632 21.37 -13.06 -11.57
C VAL A 632 21.31 -13.78 -12.90
N THR A 633 20.78 -15.00 -12.91
CA THR A 633 20.66 -15.83 -14.11
C THR A 633 19.44 -15.47 -14.95
N ALA A 634 18.39 -14.91 -14.33
CA ALA A 634 17.23 -14.37 -15.01
C ALA A 634 16.49 -13.33 -14.16
N LEU A 635 15.61 -12.56 -14.80
CA LEU A 635 14.70 -11.60 -14.18
C LEU A 635 13.24 -11.93 -14.55
N VAL A 636 12.37 -11.98 -13.54
CA VAL A 636 10.92 -12.11 -13.68
C VAL A 636 10.25 -10.97 -12.91
N ALA A 637 9.55 -10.09 -13.63
CA ALA A 637 8.80 -8.99 -13.03
C ALA A 637 7.29 -9.14 -13.21
N GLN A 638 6.54 -9.03 -12.12
CA GLN A 638 5.08 -9.13 -12.13
C GLN A 638 4.43 -7.99 -12.90
N THR A 639 4.95 -6.78 -12.71
CA THR A 639 4.53 -5.55 -13.38
C THR A 639 5.72 -4.89 -14.06
N GLY A 640 5.45 -4.11 -15.10
CA GLY A 640 6.48 -3.47 -15.92
C GLY A 640 6.18 -3.63 -17.40
N SER A 641 7.02 -3.00 -18.22
CA SER A 641 6.94 -3.05 -19.68
C SER A 641 8.30 -3.40 -20.27
N PRO A 642 8.37 -3.85 -21.53
CA PRO A 642 9.65 -4.04 -22.20
C PRO A 642 10.47 -2.75 -22.38
N LEU A 643 9.87 -1.59 -22.11
CA LEU A 643 10.47 -0.27 -22.17
C LEU A 643 10.80 0.29 -20.77
N SER A 644 10.61 -0.51 -19.73
CA SER A 644 10.96 -0.20 -18.36
C SER A 644 12.46 -0.24 -18.17
N HIS A 645 12.98 0.57 -17.26
CA HIS A 645 14.41 0.86 -17.19
C HIS A 645 15.28 -0.40 -16.94
N LEU A 646 14.93 -1.19 -15.92
CA LEU A 646 15.60 -2.48 -15.66
C LEU A 646 15.38 -3.52 -16.76
N ALA A 647 14.28 -3.43 -17.48
CA ALA A 647 13.97 -4.34 -18.57
C ALA A 647 14.95 -4.11 -19.74
N VAL A 648 15.26 -2.84 -20.03
CA VAL A 648 16.32 -2.46 -20.98
C VAL A 648 17.70 -2.85 -20.46
N LEU A 649 17.98 -2.60 -19.18
CA LEU A 649 19.25 -2.98 -18.55
C LEU A 649 19.51 -4.49 -18.58
N ALA A 650 18.46 -5.31 -18.39
CA ALA A 650 18.56 -6.77 -18.52
C ALA A 650 18.94 -7.21 -19.95
N ARG A 651 18.45 -6.52 -20.99
CA ARG A 651 18.91 -6.75 -22.37
C ARG A 651 20.38 -6.40 -22.56
N GLU A 652 20.80 -5.27 -21.99
CA GLU A 652 22.17 -4.78 -22.07
C GLU A 652 23.14 -5.78 -21.43
N PHE A 653 22.79 -6.32 -20.26
CA PHE A 653 23.56 -7.38 -19.59
C PHE A 653 23.31 -8.79 -20.13
N LYS A 654 22.47 -8.97 -21.15
CA LYS A 654 22.08 -10.28 -21.72
C LYS A 654 21.52 -11.25 -20.67
N VAL A 655 20.83 -10.72 -19.67
CA VAL A 655 20.10 -11.49 -18.66
C VAL A 655 18.71 -11.80 -19.23
N PRO A 656 18.30 -13.08 -19.37
CA PRO A 656 16.94 -13.44 -19.78
C PRO A 656 15.90 -12.77 -18.87
N ALA A 657 14.96 -12.04 -19.46
CA ALA A 657 14.03 -11.22 -18.70
C ALA A 657 12.60 -11.35 -19.20
N VAL A 658 11.66 -11.50 -18.27
CA VAL A 658 10.21 -11.54 -18.52
C VAL A 658 9.51 -10.49 -17.66
N VAL A 659 8.64 -9.69 -18.26
CA VAL A 659 7.85 -8.65 -17.56
C VAL A 659 6.36 -8.85 -17.79
N GLY A 660 5.54 -8.30 -16.90
CA GLY A 660 4.08 -8.48 -16.95
C GLY A 660 3.66 -9.91 -16.59
N ALA A 661 4.50 -10.64 -15.85
CA ALA A 661 4.22 -11.99 -15.39
C ALA A 661 3.17 -11.97 -14.27
N ALA A 662 1.89 -12.03 -14.65
CA ALA A 662 0.78 -11.92 -13.71
C ALA A 662 0.93 -12.85 -12.50
N ASP A 663 0.80 -12.27 -11.30
CA ASP A 663 0.92 -12.93 -9.99
C ASP A 663 2.28 -13.63 -9.73
N ALA A 664 3.35 -13.21 -10.41
CA ALA A 664 4.67 -13.85 -10.32
C ALA A 664 5.19 -14.02 -8.89
N VAL A 665 5.09 -13.00 -8.04
CA VAL A 665 5.63 -13.06 -6.67
C VAL A 665 4.91 -14.09 -5.80
N ARG A 666 3.62 -14.35 -6.06
CA ARG A 666 2.85 -15.38 -5.35
C ARG A 666 2.98 -16.77 -5.99
N ARG A 667 3.16 -16.83 -7.31
CA ARG A 667 3.33 -18.08 -8.07
C ARG A 667 4.72 -18.68 -7.93
N PHE A 668 5.74 -17.84 -7.76
CA PHE A 668 7.14 -18.22 -7.75
C PHE A 668 7.76 -17.74 -6.44
N THR A 669 7.41 -18.40 -5.33
CA THR A 669 7.95 -18.08 -4.01
C THR A 669 9.46 -18.32 -3.95
N PRO A 670 10.22 -17.54 -3.16
CA PRO A 670 11.66 -17.75 -3.00
C PRO A 670 12.02 -19.20 -2.67
N GLY A 671 13.10 -19.71 -3.24
CA GLY A 671 13.53 -21.10 -3.11
C GLY A 671 12.96 -22.05 -4.18
N THR A 672 11.99 -21.61 -4.99
CA THR A 672 11.39 -22.45 -6.04
C THR A 672 12.25 -22.46 -7.29
N ARG A 673 12.45 -23.62 -7.93
CA ARG A 673 13.23 -23.70 -9.17
C ARG A 673 12.38 -23.34 -10.41
N LEU A 674 12.92 -22.46 -11.24
CA LEU A 674 12.25 -21.87 -12.40
C LEU A 674 13.07 -22.09 -13.67
N ALA A 675 12.37 -22.33 -14.78
CA ALA A 675 12.89 -22.16 -16.13
C ALA A 675 12.25 -20.90 -16.75
N VAL A 676 13.08 -19.97 -17.20
CA VAL A 676 12.67 -18.67 -17.75
C VAL A 676 13.13 -18.57 -19.20
N ASP A 677 12.21 -18.31 -20.13
CA ASP A 677 12.50 -17.98 -21.52
C ASP A 677 12.18 -16.51 -21.78
N GLY A 678 13.22 -15.68 -21.78
CA GLY A 678 13.10 -14.25 -21.98
C GLY A 678 12.82 -13.85 -23.45
N THR A 679 12.73 -14.81 -24.37
CA THR A 679 12.31 -14.59 -25.77
C THR A 679 10.80 -14.75 -25.91
N SER A 680 10.26 -15.86 -25.42
CA SER A 680 8.82 -16.17 -25.53
C SER A 680 7.99 -15.55 -24.42
N GLY A 681 8.59 -15.23 -23.27
CA GLY A 681 7.89 -14.84 -22.06
C GLY A 681 7.42 -16.02 -21.20
N ASP A 682 7.80 -17.26 -21.56
CA ASP A 682 7.43 -18.45 -20.81
C ASP A 682 8.20 -18.55 -19.48
N ILE A 683 7.48 -18.88 -18.41
CA ILE A 683 8.05 -19.17 -17.08
C ILE A 683 7.43 -20.47 -16.57
N ARG A 684 8.25 -21.47 -16.26
CA ARG A 684 7.80 -22.80 -15.81
C ARG A 684 8.41 -23.16 -14.46
N LEU A 685 7.60 -23.79 -13.61
CA LEU A 685 8.08 -24.46 -12.41
C LEU A 685 8.77 -25.76 -12.84
N GLU A 686 9.99 -25.98 -12.38
CA GLU A 686 10.61 -27.29 -12.52
C GLU A 686 10.24 -28.17 -11.33
N ASP A 687 9.53 -29.25 -11.59
CA ASP A 687 9.18 -30.23 -10.57
C ASP A 687 10.42 -31.07 -10.24
N THR A 688 10.80 -31.12 -8.96
CA THR A 688 11.99 -31.83 -8.45
C THR A 688 11.97 -33.34 -8.75
N ARG A 689 10.81 -33.89 -9.13
CA ARG A 689 10.61 -35.31 -9.48
C ARG A 689 11.20 -35.72 -10.82
N THR A 690 11.53 -34.79 -11.70
CA THR A 690 12.00 -35.11 -13.06
C THR A 690 13.47 -35.56 -13.09
N ARG A 691 14.19 -35.42 -11.97
CA ARG A 691 15.64 -35.71 -11.89
C ARG A 691 15.96 -37.14 -11.47
N GLU A 692 15.11 -37.79 -10.65
CA GLU A 692 15.29 -39.22 -10.31
C GLU A 692 15.06 -40.18 -11.49
N ALA A 693 14.47 -39.70 -12.58
CA ALA A 693 14.27 -40.46 -13.82
C ALA A 693 15.34 -40.17 -14.90
N ALA A 694 16.21 -39.18 -14.68
CA ALA A 694 17.31 -38.85 -15.60
C ALA A 694 18.68 -39.29 -15.07
N ASP A 695 18.81 -39.51 -13.76
CA ASP A 695 19.99 -40.09 -13.09
C ASP A 695 19.80 -41.59 -12.71
N ARG A 696 18.77 -42.26 -13.24
CA ARG A 696 18.64 -43.73 -13.29
C ARG A 696 18.63 -44.18 -14.73
#